data_AF-A0A2G8SPP0-F1
#
_entry.id   AF-A0A2G8SPP0-F1
#
_cell.length_a   1.000
_cell.length_b   1.000
_cell.length_c   1.000
_cell.angle_alpha   90.00
_cell.angle_beta   90.00
_cell.angle_gamma   90.00
#
_symmetry.space_group_name_H-M   'P 1'
#
loop_
_entity.id
_entity.type
_entity.pdbx_description
1 polymer ?
#
loop_
_entity_poly.entity_id
_entity_poly.type
_entity_poly.pdbx_seq_one_letter_code
_entity_poly.pdbx_strand_id
1 'polypeptide(L)'
;MSPLTGVADTSVSSDRRLGIGGLVMSMKAAAFGSGHVNRRSVGDSRIVGWADAVSIRVFATNPVSDETVDLRWNCLVLLALALTPSTDVVGKSALGSRDPTQQAAVVEWQTVCVLAALENLLRSCKNSCAAPFDDDVLLGLVQVLRNLWRDWIAVHPSVAPPRSPLVTRLICASFLRIAGQLKDKSLVDTCREHTVAAGLWAMDFVEASTEDGLQEMAIEQLCASLACGIFFERALVDLVVCLSHVGTIRGAVDEAILRYARADPEYAQELVAWSSSRNIVPTPAVVATVGTALARHGIGDFLDRYLNNARLPPELRAKVLSAHLRMYVRYGRRFMDPREVADAMGRAFALMPQLEDQTRLCTTLQSALLAMIRHQSAKVLFELVKDAAAQHSSLFTSTFYTRLLRVLLQHRQYTLARRALAHAVQRCPDMASGWTSLVLFRFHRQGAHRLASRLASRTQIEENPSFVRIRALSHSLHSRRRREFSATSTLVSTVSSNHDPRAWLYAVNTLAGAGRLHAAKQLVSRVCARATLALRTSLCNAILHAYLLQPGSSNRQRLRSVVAAYGELADLCAFIPDHVTVNILMKAQLRLRGDVDAMGARGLFDALVARGYPIGQPRGNVPIHLPFGTSVSASPVPRIFVGDLEVPRIDAPLSFRRHVEPMYKMFVKAFYLRHDVAAARKIIGMLKVLEAQSHD
;
A
#
# COMPACT_ATOMS: atom_id res chain seq x y z
N MET A 1 13.92 7.50 2.62
CA MET A 1 14.13 6.19 3.26
C MET A 1 12.78 5.67 3.74
N SER A 2 12.02 5.11 2.80
CA SER A 2 10.75 4.43 3.06
C SER A 2 11.08 2.99 3.43
N PRO A 3 10.59 2.44 4.55
CA PRO A 3 10.87 1.05 4.87
C PRO A 3 10.00 0.17 3.99
N LEU A 4 10.67 -0.72 3.26
CA LEU A 4 10.11 -1.86 2.55
C LEU A 4 9.16 -2.62 3.47
N THR A 5 7.87 -2.63 3.15
CA THR A 5 6.88 -3.56 3.71
C THR A 5 7.09 -4.94 3.10
N GLY A 6 8.23 -5.56 3.40
CA GLY A 6 8.44 -6.98 3.21
C GLY A 6 7.81 -7.71 4.39
N VAL A 7 6.48 -7.87 4.36
CA VAL A 7 5.85 -8.91 5.17
C VAL A 7 6.27 -10.21 4.50
N ALA A 8 7.21 -10.93 5.13
CA ALA A 8 7.36 -12.35 4.87
C ALA A 8 6.02 -12.99 5.22
N ASP A 9 5.14 -13.08 4.23
CA ASP A 9 4.05 -14.02 4.25
C ASP A 9 4.73 -15.37 4.36
N THR A 10 4.64 -15.95 5.56
CA THR A 10 4.69 -17.39 5.76
C THR A 10 3.50 -17.99 5.00
N SER A 11 3.55 -17.89 3.68
CA SER A 11 2.85 -18.76 2.74
C SER A 11 3.52 -20.11 2.89
N VAL A 12 3.20 -20.77 4.00
CA VAL A 12 3.51 -22.18 4.24
C VAL A 12 3.02 -22.92 3.03
N SER A 13 3.94 -23.32 2.16
CA SER A 13 3.88 -24.28 1.05
C SER A 13 2.49 -24.81 0.63
N SER A 14 1.51 -23.93 0.40
CA SER A 14 0.18 -24.32 -0.06
C SER A 14 0.18 -24.76 -1.52
N ASP A 15 1.30 -24.54 -2.22
CA ASP A 15 1.49 -24.86 -3.64
C ASP A 15 1.82 -26.33 -3.94
N ARG A 16 1.85 -27.20 -2.93
CA ARG A 16 1.99 -28.66 -3.15
C ARG A 16 0.76 -29.45 -2.71
N ARG A 17 -0.45 -28.92 -2.93
CA ARG A 17 -1.65 -29.75 -2.80
C ARG A 17 -1.79 -30.63 -4.04
N LEU A 18 -1.75 -31.94 -3.82
CA LEU A 18 -2.15 -32.96 -4.80
C LEU A 18 -3.64 -32.72 -5.10
N GLY A 19 -3.94 -32.02 -6.21
CA GLY A 19 -5.29 -31.74 -6.69
C GLY A 19 -5.48 -32.15 -8.14
N ILE A 20 -6.60 -31.76 -8.76
CA ILE A 20 -6.89 -32.05 -10.17
C ILE A 20 -5.78 -31.57 -11.12
N GLY A 21 -5.11 -30.46 -10.78
CA GLY A 21 -3.95 -29.96 -11.52
C GLY A 21 -2.76 -30.92 -11.52
N GLY A 22 -2.57 -31.70 -10.45
CA GLY A 22 -1.55 -32.75 -10.40
C GLY A 22 -1.86 -33.88 -11.39
N LEU A 23 -3.14 -34.28 -11.51
CA LEU A 23 -3.58 -35.28 -12.49
C LEU A 23 -3.36 -34.77 -13.92
N VAL A 24 -3.74 -33.52 -14.22
CA VAL A 24 -3.51 -32.89 -15.53
C VAL A 24 -2.03 -32.85 -15.89
N MET A 25 -1.15 -32.52 -14.93
CA MET A 25 0.29 -32.48 -15.17
C MET A 25 0.88 -33.87 -15.44
N SER A 26 0.39 -34.90 -14.76
CA SER A 26 0.77 -36.29 -15.06
C SER A 26 0.25 -36.76 -16.41
N MET A 27 -0.97 -36.40 -16.80
CA MET A 27 -1.52 -36.69 -18.13
C MET A 27 -0.72 -36.00 -19.24
N LYS A 28 -0.31 -34.74 -19.03
CA LYS A 28 0.60 -34.02 -19.93
C LYS A 28 1.92 -34.77 -20.10
N ALA A 29 2.53 -35.21 -18.98
CA ALA A 29 3.79 -35.95 -19.02
C ALA A 29 3.64 -37.30 -19.75
N ALA A 30 2.52 -37.99 -19.55
CA ALA A 30 2.19 -39.25 -20.21
C ALA A 30 1.95 -39.10 -21.73
N ALA A 31 1.35 -37.99 -22.18
CA ALA A 31 1.07 -37.76 -23.60
C ALA A 31 2.29 -37.30 -24.42
N PHE A 32 3.18 -36.49 -23.82
CA PHE A 32 4.32 -35.90 -24.53
C PHE A 32 5.68 -36.50 -24.14
N GLY A 33 5.69 -37.47 -23.23
CA GLY A 33 6.90 -38.12 -22.71
C GLY A 33 7.59 -37.31 -21.60
N SER A 34 8.28 -38.02 -20.70
CA SER A 34 8.95 -37.43 -19.53
C SER A 34 10.22 -36.63 -19.84
N GLY A 35 10.62 -36.52 -21.12
CA GLY A 35 11.92 -35.95 -21.55
C GLY A 35 12.15 -34.49 -21.18
N HIS A 36 11.11 -33.75 -20.77
CA HIS A 36 11.19 -32.33 -20.40
C HIS A 36 10.72 -32.00 -18.98
N VAL A 37 10.23 -32.97 -18.21
CA VAL A 37 9.81 -32.74 -16.83
C VAL A 37 10.89 -33.28 -15.90
N ASN A 38 11.52 -32.39 -15.12
CA ASN A 38 12.53 -32.75 -14.13
C ASN A 38 12.03 -33.89 -13.23
N ARG A 39 12.53 -35.11 -13.46
CA ARG A 39 12.30 -36.33 -12.67
C ARG A 39 12.63 -36.18 -11.17
N ARG A 40 13.09 -35.02 -10.69
CA ARG A 40 13.25 -34.76 -9.25
C ARG A 40 11.96 -34.31 -8.56
N SER A 41 10.88 -34.11 -9.32
CA SER A 41 9.53 -33.88 -8.80
C SER A 41 8.60 -35.06 -9.06
N VAL A 42 9.11 -36.31 -8.98
CA VAL A 42 8.31 -37.52 -9.26
C VAL A 42 7.02 -37.46 -8.45
N GLY A 43 5.91 -37.17 -9.12
CA GLY A 43 4.58 -37.30 -8.54
C GLY A 43 4.37 -38.75 -8.10
N ASP A 44 3.40 -38.98 -7.24
CA ASP A 44 3.03 -40.32 -6.78
C ASP A 44 2.99 -41.31 -7.95
N SER A 45 3.75 -42.40 -7.87
CA SER A 45 3.91 -43.38 -8.96
C SER A 45 2.57 -43.95 -9.43
N ARG A 46 1.55 -43.94 -8.56
CA ARG A 46 0.19 -44.39 -8.86
C ARG A 46 -0.55 -43.41 -9.76
N ILE A 47 -0.34 -42.10 -9.58
CA ILE A 47 -0.90 -41.07 -10.49
C ILE A 47 -0.23 -41.17 -11.85
N VAL A 48 1.09 -41.37 -11.88
CA VAL A 48 1.85 -41.52 -13.13
C VAL A 48 1.40 -42.78 -13.88
N GLY A 49 1.36 -43.94 -13.21
CA GLY A 49 0.93 -45.20 -13.82
C GLY A 49 -0.51 -45.17 -14.34
N TRP A 50 -1.43 -44.51 -13.61
CA TRP A 50 -2.78 -44.26 -14.10
C TRP A 50 -2.77 -43.37 -15.35
N ALA A 51 -2.07 -42.23 -15.30
CA ALA A 51 -2.00 -41.28 -16.41
C ALA A 51 -1.39 -41.90 -17.68
N ASP A 52 -0.36 -42.74 -17.54
CA ASP A 52 0.23 -43.52 -18.63
C ASP A 52 -0.79 -44.49 -19.22
N ALA A 53 -1.52 -45.24 -18.38
CA ALA A 53 -2.56 -46.16 -18.83
C ALA A 53 -3.70 -45.46 -19.59
N VAL A 54 -4.14 -44.29 -19.11
CA VAL A 54 -5.16 -43.47 -19.80
C VAL A 54 -4.61 -42.95 -21.13
N SER A 55 -3.41 -42.36 -21.12
CA SER A 55 -2.76 -41.79 -22.30
C SER A 55 -2.57 -42.84 -23.41
N ILE A 56 -2.03 -44.02 -23.06
CA ILE A 56 -1.82 -45.11 -24.02
C ILE A 56 -3.14 -45.51 -24.69
N ARG A 57 -4.25 -45.61 -23.93
CA ARG A 57 -5.55 -45.99 -24.49
C ARG A 57 -6.18 -44.88 -25.34
N VAL A 58 -6.09 -43.62 -24.91
CA VAL A 58 -6.62 -42.47 -25.67
C VAL A 58 -5.87 -42.31 -27.00
N PHE A 59 -4.55 -42.40 -26.97
CA PHE A 59 -3.69 -42.18 -28.13
C PHE A 59 -3.29 -43.45 -28.89
N ALA A 60 -3.85 -44.61 -28.53
CA ALA A 60 -3.61 -45.88 -29.22
C ALA A 60 -3.96 -45.74 -30.71
N THR A 61 -2.98 -45.98 -31.59
CA THR A 61 -3.13 -45.93 -33.04
C THR A 61 -3.94 -47.12 -33.54
N ASN A 62 -5.24 -46.93 -33.74
CA ASN A 62 -6.00 -47.81 -34.63
C ASN A 62 -5.91 -47.22 -36.05
N PRO A 63 -5.22 -47.88 -37.00
CA PRO A 63 -4.83 -47.28 -38.29
C PRO A 63 -5.98 -47.07 -39.29
N VAL A 64 -7.25 -47.34 -38.93
CA VAL A 64 -8.33 -47.56 -39.92
C VAL A 64 -9.45 -46.51 -39.87
N SER A 65 -9.51 -45.57 -38.91
CA SER A 65 -10.61 -44.58 -38.87
C SER A 65 -10.18 -43.14 -38.59
N ASP A 66 -10.57 -42.23 -39.49
CA ASP A 66 -10.41 -40.77 -39.37
C ASP A 66 -11.06 -40.22 -38.09
N GLU A 67 -12.15 -40.84 -37.61
CA GLU A 67 -12.84 -40.50 -36.35
C GLU A 67 -11.91 -40.55 -35.13
N THR A 68 -10.88 -41.41 -35.13
CA THR A 68 -9.93 -41.51 -34.01
C THR A 68 -8.93 -40.35 -33.96
N VAL A 69 -8.69 -39.68 -35.08
CA VAL A 69 -7.77 -38.53 -35.15
C VAL A 69 -8.42 -37.31 -34.52
N ASP A 70 -9.69 -37.04 -34.86
CA ASP A 70 -10.46 -35.92 -34.28
C ASP A 70 -10.62 -36.07 -32.77
N LEU A 71 -10.88 -37.29 -32.30
CA LEU A 71 -10.96 -37.62 -30.89
C LEU A 71 -9.67 -37.27 -30.13
N ARG A 72 -8.52 -37.70 -30.65
CA ARG A 72 -7.20 -37.42 -30.04
C ARG A 72 -6.91 -35.92 -30.03
N TRP A 73 -7.21 -35.22 -31.12
CA TRP A 73 -7.06 -33.76 -31.17
C TRP A 73 -7.93 -33.05 -30.14
N ASN A 74 -9.18 -33.47 -29.99
CA ASN A 74 -10.09 -32.91 -28.98
C ASN A 74 -9.57 -33.17 -27.56
N CYS A 75 -9.01 -34.35 -27.26
CA CYS A 75 -8.35 -34.62 -25.98
C CYS A 75 -7.14 -33.72 -25.74
N LEU A 76 -6.34 -33.42 -26.77
CA LEU A 76 -5.21 -32.49 -26.68
C LEU A 76 -5.67 -31.03 -26.49
N VAL A 77 -6.75 -30.62 -27.16
CA VAL A 77 -7.35 -29.29 -26.98
C VAL A 77 -7.88 -29.12 -25.55
N LEU A 78 -8.55 -30.13 -25.00
CA LEU A 78 -9.01 -30.11 -23.60
C LEU A 78 -7.84 -30.08 -22.62
N LEU A 79 -6.76 -30.81 -22.90
CA LEU A 79 -5.56 -30.74 -22.08
C LEU A 79 -4.93 -29.34 -22.13
N ALA A 80 -4.88 -28.72 -23.32
CA ALA A 80 -4.40 -27.35 -23.47
C ALA A 80 -5.27 -26.36 -22.69
N LEU A 81 -6.60 -26.46 -22.80
CA LEU A 81 -7.58 -25.70 -22.03
C LEU A 81 -7.37 -25.84 -20.51
N ALA A 82 -7.14 -27.05 -20.02
CA ALA A 82 -6.87 -27.31 -18.61
C ALA A 82 -5.57 -26.65 -18.11
N LEU A 83 -4.58 -26.48 -19.00
CA LEU A 83 -3.28 -25.88 -18.70
C LEU A 83 -3.26 -24.37 -18.89
N THR A 84 -4.18 -23.81 -19.68
CA THR A 84 -4.25 -22.37 -19.96
C THR A 84 -5.31 -21.69 -19.09
N PRO A 85 -5.00 -20.56 -18.45
CA PRO A 85 -6.00 -19.76 -17.75
C PRO A 85 -6.91 -18.94 -18.69
N SER A 86 -6.74 -19.01 -20.01
CA SER A 86 -7.51 -18.23 -21.00
C SER A 86 -8.80 -18.95 -21.42
N THR A 87 -9.84 -18.16 -21.66
CA THR A 87 -11.18 -18.59 -22.13
C THR A 87 -11.31 -18.70 -23.65
N ASP A 88 -10.24 -18.42 -24.41
CA ASP A 88 -10.35 -18.16 -25.87
C ASP A 88 -10.35 -19.41 -26.76
N VAL A 89 -10.39 -20.62 -26.19
CA VAL A 89 -10.30 -21.86 -26.98
C VAL A 89 -11.68 -22.49 -27.11
N VAL A 90 -12.20 -22.53 -28.35
CA VAL A 90 -13.45 -23.19 -28.71
C VAL A 90 -13.15 -24.60 -29.24
N GLY A 91 -13.52 -25.62 -28.49
CA GLY A 91 -13.48 -27.02 -28.93
C GLY A 91 -14.84 -27.53 -29.36
N LYS A 92 -14.89 -28.42 -30.37
CA LYS A 92 -16.10 -29.19 -30.70
C LYS A 92 -16.10 -30.50 -29.89
N SER A 93 -17.27 -30.97 -29.48
CA SER A 93 -17.39 -32.27 -28.81
C SER A 93 -17.09 -33.39 -29.82
N ALA A 94 -16.16 -34.30 -29.48
CA ALA A 94 -15.86 -35.46 -30.32
C ALA A 94 -17.03 -36.45 -30.29
N LEU A 95 -17.32 -37.08 -31.43
CA LEU A 95 -18.17 -38.27 -31.48
C LEU A 95 -17.48 -39.43 -30.74
N GLY A 96 -18.27 -40.27 -30.06
CA GLY A 96 -17.76 -41.36 -29.22
C GLY A 96 -17.04 -42.46 -30.03
N SER A 97 -16.01 -43.06 -29.45
CA SER A 97 -15.35 -44.25 -30.01
C SER A 97 -16.27 -45.47 -29.89
N ARG A 98 -16.19 -46.38 -30.88
CA ARG A 98 -16.89 -47.68 -30.84
C ARG A 98 -16.22 -48.68 -29.89
N ASP A 99 -14.95 -48.49 -29.54
CA ASP A 99 -14.23 -49.33 -28.59
C ASP A 99 -14.56 -48.91 -27.14
N PRO A 100 -15.19 -49.79 -26.33
CA PRO A 100 -15.58 -49.46 -24.96
C PRO A 100 -14.38 -49.14 -24.05
N THR A 101 -13.20 -49.73 -24.30
CA THR A 101 -12.00 -49.48 -23.48
C THR A 101 -11.35 -48.14 -23.80
N GLN A 102 -11.30 -47.77 -25.08
CA GLN A 102 -10.88 -46.44 -25.51
C GLN A 102 -11.88 -45.38 -25.05
N GLN A 103 -13.19 -45.63 -25.20
CA GLN A 103 -14.23 -44.72 -24.74
C GLN A 103 -14.14 -44.45 -23.24
N ALA A 104 -13.91 -45.49 -22.42
CA ALA A 104 -13.68 -45.34 -20.99
C ALA A 104 -12.49 -44.42 -20.68
N ALA A 105 -11.36 -44.62 -21.35
CA ALA A 105 -10.16 -43.79 -21.17
C ALA A 105 -10.38 -42.33 -21.62
N VAL A 106 -11.14 -42.11 -22.69
CA VAL A 106 -11.55 -40.77 -23.16
C VAL A 106 -12.39 -40.07 -22.11
N VAL A 107 -13.39 -40.75 -21.54
CA VAL A 107 -14.25 -40.15 -20.51
C VAL A 107 -13.43 -39.75 -19.28
N GLU A 108 -12.48 -40.58 -18.82
CA GLU A 108 -11.58 -40.20 -17.73
C GLU A 108 -10.71 -38.99 -18.09
N TRP A 109 -10.14 -38.97 -19.30
CA TRP A 109 -9.31 -37.87 -19.78
C TRP A 109 -10.08 -36.56 -19.84
N GLN A 110 -11.27 -36.59 -20.46
CA GLN A 110 -12.16 -35.45 -20.58
C GLN A 110 -12.60 -34.95 -19.21
N THR A 111 -12.96 -35.86 -18.30
CA THR A 111 -13.36 -35.52 -16.92
C THR A 111 -12.29 -34.70 -16.23
N VAL A 112 -11.05 -35.18 -16.21
CA VAL A 112 -9.96 -34.47 -15.52
C VAL A 112 -9.65 -33.12 -16.18
N CYS A 113 -9.62 -33.06 -17.51
CA CYS A 113 -9.33 -31.82 -18.22
C CYS A 113 -10.44 -30.77 -18.03
N VAL A 114 -11.71 -31.16 -18.15
CA VAL A 114 -12.85 -30.25 -17.98
C VAL A 114 -12.93 -29.77 -16.53
N LEU A 115 -12.77 -30.64 -15.53
CA LEU A 115 -12.74 -30.24 -14.12
C LEU A 115 -11.64 -29.21 -13.85
N ALA A 116 -10.43 -29.44 -14.34
CA ALA A 116 -9.33 -28.49 -14.19
C ALA A 116 -9.59 -27.15 -14.90
N ALA A 117 -10.16 -27.17 -16.11
CA ALA A 117 -10.53 -25.97 -16.83
C ALA A 117 -11.61 -25.16 -16.08
N LEU A 118 -12.64 -25.84 -15.55
CA LEU A 118 -13.69 -25.23 -14.73
C LEU A 118 -13.14 -24.64 -13.42
N GLU A 119 -12.22 -25.34 -12.74
CA GLU A 119 -11.55 -24.81 -11.55
C GLU A 119 -10.75 -23.54 -11.86
N ASN A 120 -10.02 -23.52 -12.99
CA ASN A 120 -9.26 -22.35 -13.41
C ASN A 120 -10.20 -21.19 -13.75
N LEU A 121 -11.30 -21.44 -14.46
CA LEU A 121 -12.32 -20.45 -14.79
C LEU A 121 -12.90 -19.80 -13.52
N LEU A 122 -13.38 -20.61 -12.58
CA LEU A 122 -13.97 -20.12 -11.33
C LEU A 122 -12.94 -19.40 -10.45
N ARG A 123 -11.67 -19.83 -10.45
CA ARG A 123 -10.58 -19.16 -9.73
C ARG A 123 -10.26 -17.80 -10.34
N SER A 124 -10.21 -17.69 -11.66
CA SER A 124 -9.99 -16.42 -12.37
C SER A 124 -11.08 -15.40 -12.07
N CYS A 125 -12.33 -15.84 -11.95
CA CYS A 125 -13.45 -14.97 -11.58
C CYS A 125 -13.37 -14.49 -10.13
N LYS A 126 -12.94 -15.32 -9.18
CA LYS A 126 -12.74 -14.90 -7.78
C LYS A 126 -11.65 -13.84 -7.62
N ASN A 127 -10.62 -13.89 -8.45
CA ASN A 127 -9.49 -12.95 -8.37
C ASN A 127 -9.76 -11.64 -9.12
N SER A 128 -10.65 -11.67 -10.11
CA SER A 128 -11.04 -10.49 -10.87
C SER A 128 -12.13 -9.73 -10.10
N CYS A 129 -12.03 -8.41 -9.96
CA CYS A 129 -13.15 -7.58 -9.45
C CYS A 129 -14.35 -7.52 -10.43
N ALA A 130 -14.46 -8.47 -11.35
CA ALA A 130 -15.55 -8.55 -12.31
C ALA A 130 -16.85 -8.95 -11.59
N ALA A 131 -17.98 -8.57 -12.18
CA ALA A 131 -19.28 -9.04 -11.72
C ALA A 131 -19.33 -10.58 -11.73
N PRO A 132 -20.10 -11.20 -10.84
CA PRO A 132 -20.35 -12.64 -10.90
C PRO A 132 -20.90 -13.04 -12.27
N PHE A 133 -20.75 -14.32 -12.63
CA PHE A 133 -21.36 -14.87 -13.84
C PHE A 133 -22.87 -14.62 -13.84
N ASP A 134 -23.41 -14.45 -15.05
CA ASP A 134 -24.85 -14.46 -15.27
C ASP A 134 -25.46 -15.80 -14.83
N ASP A 135 -26.70 -15.78 -14.36
CA ASP A 135 -27.40 -16.96 -13.82
C ASP A 135 -27.53 -18.05 -14.90
N ASP A 136 -27.72 -17.67 -16.15
CA ASP A 136 -27.77 -18.60 -17.29
C ASP A 136 -26.44 -19.32 -17.52
N VAL A 137 -25.32 -18.61 -17.36
CA VAL A 137 -23.98 -19.20 -17.46
C VAL A 137 -23.74 -20.17 -16.30
N LEU A 138 -24.13 -19.78 -15.08
CA LEU A 138 -24.04 -20.66 -13.91
C LEU A 138 -24.86 -21.93 -14.10
N LEU A 139 -26.09 -21.82 -14.61
CA LEU A 139 -26.95 -22.98 -14.91
C LEU A 139 -26.34 -23.88 -15.98
N GLY A 140 -25.76 -23.29 -17.03
CA GLY A 140 -25.01 -24.02 -18.06
C GLY A 140 -23.82 -24.79 -17.49
N LEU A 141 -23.03 -24.16 -16.62
CA LEU A 141 -21.90 -24.81 -15.94
C LEU A 141 -22.34 -25.95 -15.02
N VAL A 142 -23.44 -25.78 -14.30
CA VAL A 142 -24.06 -26.84 -13.48
C VAL A 142 -24.45 -28.04 -14.35
N GLN A 143 -25.10 -27.78 -15.50
CA GLN A 143 -25.50 -28.86 -16.41
C GLN A 143 -24.30 -29.61 -16.99
N VAL A 144 -23.24 -28.88 -17.39
CA VAL A 144 -21.98 -29.48 -17.88
C VAL A 144 -21.37 -30.37 -16.80
N LEU A 145 -21.28 -29.89 -15.56
CA LEU A 145 -20.69 -30.63 -14.45
C LEU A 145 -21.50 -31.90 -14.11
N ARG A 146 -22.84 -31.81 -14.11
CA ARG A 146 -23.72 -32.97 -13.90
C ARG A 146 -23.63 -34.01 -15.02
N ASN A 147 -23.51 -33.56 -16.28
CA ASN A 147 -23.31 -34.47 -17.41
C ASN A 147 -21.97 -35.19 -17.27
N LEU A 148 -20.91 -34.45 -16.99
CA LEU A 148 -19.57 -34.99 -16.78
C LEU A 148 -19.54 -36.03 -15.65
N TRP A 149 -20.22 -35.73 -14.54
CA TRP A 149 -20.36 -36.67 -13.43
C TRP A 149 -21.07 -37.96 -13.86
N ARG A 150 -22.22 -37.85 -14.53
CA ARG A 150 -23.00 -39.00 -15.02
C ARG A 150 -22.19 -39.88 -15.98
N ASP A 151 -21.50 -39.24 -16.92
CA ASP A 151 -20.69 -39.95 -17.92
C ASP A 151 -19.52 -40.67 -17.24
N TRP A 152 -18.85 -40.03 -16.28
CA TRP A 152 -17.73 -40.61 -15.55
C TRP A 152 -18.14 -41.80 -14.67
N ILE A 153 -19.24 -41.71 -13.91
CA ILE A 153 -19.70 -42.83 -13.07
C ILE A 153 -20.29 -43.99 -13.86
N ALA A 154 -20.75 -43.76 -15.10
CA ALA A 154 -21.28 -44.80 -15.98
C ALA A 154 -20.19 -45.73 -16.55
N VAL A 155 -18.92 -45.34 -16.45
CA VAL A 155 -17.79 -46.17 -16.89
C VAL A 155 -17.64 -47.40 -15.99
N HIS A 156 -17.85 -48.58 -16.56
CA HIS A 156 -17.74 -49.83 -15.82
C HIS A 156 -16.27 -50.12 -15.43
N PRO A 157 -15.98 -50.53 -14.18
CA PRO A 157 -14.60 -50.77 -13.72
C PRO A 157 -13.79 -51.79 -14.53
N SER A 158 -14.46 -52.74 -15.20
CA SER A 158 -13.78 -53.76 -16.02
C SER A 158 -13.18 -53.22 -17.33
N VAL A 159 -13.69 -52.09 -17.84
CA VAL A 159 -13.20 -51.44 -19.07
C VAL A 159 -12.38 -50.18 -18.79
N ALA A 160 -12.55 -49.59 -17.59
CA ALA A 160 -11.81 -48.42 -17.15
C ALA A 160 -10.29 -48.69 -17.09
N PRO A 161 -9.45 -47.66 -17.25
CA PRO A 161 -8.08 -47.71 -16.80
C PRO A 161 -8.00 -48.08 -15.31
N PRO A 162 -6.99 -48.86 -14.87
CA PRO A 162 -6.84 -49.19 -13.46
C PRO A 162 -6.62 -47.91 -12.65
N ARG A 163 -7.60 -47.57 -11.82
CA ARG A 163 -7.60 -46.35 -10.99
C ARG A 163 -7.29 -46.68 -9.54
N SER A 164 -6.33 -45.97 -8.96
CA SER A 164 -6.09 -46.05 -7.52
C SER A 164 -7.19 -45.29 -6.75
N PRO A 165 -7.42 -45.62 -5.46
CA PRO A 165 -8.30 -44.83 -4.60
C PRO A 165 -7.89 -43.35 -4.54
N LEU A 166 -6.60 -43.06 -4.59
CA LEU A 166 -6.07 -41.70 -4.64
C LEU A 166 -6.62 -40.91 -5.83
N VAL A 167 -6.50 -41.44 -7.06
CA VAL A 167 -6.99 -40.75 -8.28
C VAL A 167 -8.50 -40.51 -8.18
N THR A 168 -9.24 -41.53 -7.76
CA THR A 168 -10.71 -41.44 -7.63
C THR A 168 -11.11 -40.38 -6.60
N ARG A 169 -10.43 -40.32 -5.44
CA ARG A 169 -10.65 -39.29 -4.42
C ARG A 169 -10.37 -37.88 -4.93
N LEU A 170 -9.29 -37.68 -5.69
CA LEU A 170 -8.94 -36.37 -6.25
C LEU A 170 -9.97 -35.89 -7.28
N ILE A 171 -10.50 -36.79 -8.11
CA ILE A 171 -11.58 -36.48 -9.05
C ILE A 171 -12.86 -36.11 -8.28
N CYS A 172 -13.27 -36.91 -7.31
CA CYS A 172 -14.44 -36.61 -6.46
C CYS A 172 -14.27 -35.30 -5.69
N ALA A 173 -13.09 -35.01 -5.15
CA ALA A 173 -12.78 -33.76 -4.46
C ALA A 173 -12.97 -32.55 -5.40
N SER A 174 -12.55 -32.66 -6.66
CA SER A 174 -12.74 -31.61 -7.66
C SER A 174 -14.22 -31.41 -8.02
N PHE A 175 -14.98 -32.49 -8.21
CA PHE A 175 -16.44 -32.41 -8.39
C PHE A 175 -17.12 -31.71 -7.21
N LEU A 176 -16.82 -32.12 -5.98
CA LEU A 176 -17.35 -31.52 -4.75
C LEU A 176 -16.99 -30.04 -4.66
N ARG A 177 -15.73 -29.69 -4.92
CA ARG A 177 -15.24 -28.31 -4.91
C ARG A 177 -16.02 -27.43 -5.88
N ILE A 178 -16.18 -27.86 -7.13
CA ILE A 178 -16.89 -27.08 -8.16
C ILE A 178 -18.38 -27.03 -7.83
N ALA A 179 -18.99 -28.15 -7.45
CA ALA A 179 -20.40 -28.21 -7.05
C ALA A 179 -20.71 -27.26 -5.89
N GLY A 180 -19.85 -27.22 -4.87
CA GLY A 180 -19.96 -26.27 -3.76
C GLY A 180 -19.86 -24.82 -4.18
N GLN A 181 -18.99 -24.49 -5.15
CA GLN A 181 -18.87 -23.13 -5.70
C GLN A 181 -20.08 -22.72 -6.52
N LEU A 182 -20.67 -23.67 -7.26
CA LEU A 182 -21.91 -23.49 -8.02
C LEU A 182 -23.17 -23.64 -7.14
N LYS A 183 -23.02 -23.96 -5.85
CA LYS A 183 -24.09 -24.25 -4.90
C LYS A 183 -25.04 -25.37 -5.37
N ASP A 184 -24.54 -26.32 -6.14
CA ASP A 184 -25.31 -27.47 -6.61
C ASP A 184 -25.39 -28.57 -5.55
N LYS A 185 -26.34 -28.41 -4.62
CA LYS A 185 -26.57 -29.37 -3.54
C LYS A 185 -26.84 -30.79 -4.05
N SER A 186 -27.59 -30.93 -5.14
CA SER A 186 -27.95 -32.25 -5.67
C SER A 186 -26.70 -33.03 -6.08
N LEU A 187 -25.75 -32.37 -6.75
CA LEU A 187 -24.52 -33.03 -7.15
C LEU A 187 -23.61 -33.33 -5.95
N VAL A 188 -23.57 -32.45 -4.94
CA VAL A 188 -22.84 -32.73 -3.68
C VAL A 188 -23.37 -33.99 -3.00
N ASP A 189 -24.69 -34.15 -2.93
CA ASP A 189 -25.34 -35.32 -2.33
C ASP A 189 -25.02 -36.59 -3.14
N THR A 190 -25.13 -36.55 -4.48
CA THR A 190 -24.78 -37.71 -5.34
C THR A 190 -23.29 -38.07 -5.26
N CYS A 191 -22.40 -37.08 -5.22
CA CYS A 191 -20.97 -37.31 -5.02
C CYS A 191 -20.72 -38.01 -3.68
N ARG A 192 -21.34 -37.53 -2.61
CA ARG A 192 -21.24 -38.13 -1.29
C ARG A 192 -21.71 -39.58 -1.29
N GLU A 193 -22.90 -39.86 -1.81
CA GLU A 193 -23.44 -41.23 -1.90
C GLU A 193 -22.49 -42.15 -2.67
N HIS A 194 -21.95 -41.69 -3.80
CA HIS A 194 -20.95 -42.45 -4.56
C HIS A 194 -19.68 -42.71 -3.76
N THR A 195 -19.12 -41.70 -3.10
CA THR A 195 -17.89 -41.89 -2.30
C THR A 195 -18.08 -42.87 -1.14
N VAL A 196 -19.27 -42.92 -0.54
CA VAL A 196 -19.64 -43.93 0.46
C VAL A 196 -19.77 -45.31 -0.17
N ALA A 197 -20.55 -45.44 -1.24
CA ALA A 197 -20.79 -46.72 -1.91
C ALA A 197 -19.51 -47.35 -2.49
N ALA A 198 -18.60 -46.53 -3.01
CA ALA A 198 -17.32 -46.96 -3.56
C ALA A 198 -16.24 -47.19 -2.48
N GLY A 199 -16.57 -47.05 -1.18
CA GLY A 199 -15.63 -47.28 -0.08
C GLY A 199 -14.46 -46.28 -0.05
N LEU A 200 -14.61 -45.10 -0.66
CA LEU A 200 -13.50 -44.14 -0.80
C LEU A 200 -13.11 -43.48 0.52
N TRP A 201 -13.87 -43.65 1.59
CA TRP A 201 -13.54 -43.14 2.92
C TRP A 201 -12.61 -44.06 3.73
N ALA A 202 -12.40 -45.31 3.28
CA ALA A 202 -11.55 -46.26 3.98
C ALA A 202 -10.07 -45.85 3.91
N MET A 203 -9.41 -45.72 5.06
CA MET A 203 -7.97 -45.47 5.11
C MET A 203 -7.22 -46.79 4.95
N ASP A 204 -6.30 -46.85 3.99
CA ASP A 204 -5.36 -47.96 3.89
C ASP A 204 -4.09 -47.60 4.67
N PHE A 205 -3.93 -48.21 5.85
CA PHE A 205 -2.80 -47.94 6.74
C PHE A 205 -1.45 -48.43 6.17
N VAL A 206 -1.46 -49.29 5.15
CA VAL A 206 -0.23 -49.78 4.52
C VAL A 206 0.37 -48.73 3.58
N GLU A 207 -0.46 -47.83 3.04
CA GLU A 207 -0.07 -46.84 2.03
C GLU A 207 -0.31 -45.40 2.50
N ALA A 208 0.70 -44.78 3.12
CA ALA A 208 0.66 -43.40 3.63
C ALA A 208 0.20 -42.36 2.59
N SER A 209 0.50 -42.59 1.31
CA SER A 209 0.14 -41.69 0.21
C SER A 209 -1.36 -41.72 -0.15
N THR A 210 -2.17 -42.59 0.46
CA THR A 210 -3.64 -42.55 0.33
C THR A 210 -4.29 -41.51 1.25
N GLU A 211 -3.58 -41.06 2.29
CA GLU A 211 -4.05 -40.09 3.28
C GLU A 211 -4.27 -38.71 2.65
N ASP A 212 -3.37 -38.25 1.78
CA ASP A 212 -3.48 -36.94 1.12
C ASP A 212 -4.76 -36.82 0.28
N GLY A 213 -5.08 -37.85 -0.51
CA GLY A 213 -6.31 -37.88 -1.29
C GLY A 213 -7.56 -37.93 -0.42
N LEU A 214 -7.51 -38.65 0.69
CA LEU A 214 -8.62 -38.73 1.65
C LEU A 214 -8.84 -37.38 2.34
N GLN A 215 -7.75 -36.72 2.74
CA GLN A 215 -7.76 -35.40 3.35
C GLN A 215 -8.34 -34.35 2.41
N GLU A 216 -7.93 -34.33 1.14
CA GLU A 216 -8.45 -33.39 0.13
C GLU A 216 -9.95 -33.62 -0.12
N MET A 217 -10.38 -34.88 -0.27
CA MET A 217 -11.80 -35.20 -0.44
C MET A 217 -12.64 -34.81 0.78
N ALA A 218 -12.13 -35.05 2.00
CA ALA A 218 -12.78 -34.64 3.24
C ALA A 218 -12.94 -33.12 3.35
N ILE A 219 -11.90 -32.37 2.99
CA ILE A 219 -11.93 -30.89 2.95
C ILE A 219 -13.03 -30.42 2.01
N GLU A 220 -13.05 -30.94 0.77
CA GLU A 220 -13.99 -30.46 -0.25
C GLU A 220 -15.42 -30.90 0.04
N GLN A 221 -15.65 -32.10 0.58
CA GLN A 221 -16.98 -32.54 1.03
C GLN A 221 -17.57 -31.57 2.07
N LEU A 222 -16.78 -31.24 3.10
CA LEU A 222 -17.23 -30.32 4.16
C LEU A 222 -17.47 -28.92 3.61
N CYS A 223 -16.52 -28.38 2.85
CA CYS A 223 -16.64 -27.04 2.27
C CYS A 223 -17.85 -26.93 1.33
N ALA A 224 -18.07 -27.93 0.47
CA ALA A 224 -19.17 -27.95 -0.48
C ALA A 224 -20.53 -28.05 0.22
N SER A 225 -20.62 -28.90 1.26
CA SER A 225 -21.84 -29.03 2.08
C SER A 225 -22.21 -27.69 2.72
N LEU A 226 -21.25 -27.02 3.35
CA LEU A 226 -21.46 -25.71 3.98
C LEU A 226 -21.85 -24.64 2.96
N ALA A 227 -21.18 -24.62 1.79
CA ALA A 227 -21.46 -23.65 0.73
C ALA A 227 -22.87 -23.83 0.12
N CYS A 228 -23.40 -25.06 0.14
CA CYS A 228 -24.77 -25.38 -0.24
C CYS A 228 -25.82 -25.10 0.86
N GLY A 229 -25.42 -24.45 1.96
CA GLY A 229 -26.32 -24.07 3.05
C GLY A 229 -26.66 -25.21 4.03
N ILE A 230 -25.93 -26.31 4.01
CA ILE A 230 -26.10 -27.36 5.03
C ILE A 230 -25.55 -26.82 6.36
N PHE A 231 -26.35 -26.93 7.41
CA PHE A 231 -25.98 -26.50 8.75
C PHE A 231 -24.73 -27.26 9.24
N PHE A 232 -23.82 -26.55 9.93
CA PHE A 232 -22.51 -27.09 10.34
C PHE A 232 -22.60 -28.41 11.09
N GLU A 233 -23.65 -28.57 11.92
CA GLU A 233 -23.83 -29.78 12.70
C GLU A 233 -24.08 -30.98 11.83
N ARG A 234 -24.95 -30.83 10.84
CA ARG A 234 -25.24 -31.92 9.92
C ARG A 234 -24.04 -32.24 9.05
N ALA A 235 -23.38 -31.22 8.48
CA ALA A 235 -22.22 -31.39 7.62
C ALA A 235 -21.06 -32.10 8.34
N LEU A 236 -20.81 -31.77 9.61
CA LEU A 236 -19.75 -32.39 10.40
C LEU A 236 -20.12 -33.78 10.91
N VAL A 237 -21.37 -34.01 11.33
CA VAL A 237 -21.83 -35.37 11.66
C VAL A 237 -21.68 -36.29 10.45
N ASP A 238 -22.08 -35.82 9.28
CA ASP A 238 -21.96 -36.56 8.03
C ASP A 238 -20.51 -36.92 7.71
N LEU A 239 -19.56 -36.00 7.96
CA LEU A 239 -18.13 -36.25 7.80
C LEU A 239 -17.58 -37.24 8.84
N VAL A 240 -17.95 -37.09 10.11
CA VAL A 240 -17.51 -37.94 11.24
C VAL A 240 -18.02 -39.37 11.09
N VAL A 241 -19.22 -39.57 10.53
CA VAL A 241 -19.76 -40.91 10.25
C VAL A 241 -18.93 -41.63 9.19
N CYS A 242 -18.38 -40.90 8.21
CA CYS A 242 -17.60 -41.48 7.12
C CYS A 242 -16.12 -41.71 7.48
N LEU A 243 -15.55 -40.91 8.39
CA LEU A 243 -14.13 -40.93 8.71
C LEU A 243 -13.85 -41.49 10.10
N SER A 244 -12.92 -42.46 10.19
CA SER A 244 -12.46 -42.98 11.48
C SER A 244 -11.24 -42.22 12.05
N HIS A 245 -10.47 -41.54 11.19
CA HIS A 245 -9.23 -40.87 11.59
C HIS A 245 -9.47 -39.42 12.03
N VAL A 246 -9.24 -39.14 13.32
CA VAL A 246 -9.44 -37.80 13.92
C VAL A 246 -8.55 -36.74 13.29
N GLY A 247 -7.32 -37.09 12.88
CA GLY A 247 -6.41 -36.16 12.21
C GLY A 247 -6.97 -35.63 10.91
N THR A 248 -7.61 -36.50 10.12
CA THR A 248 -8.19 -36.14 8.81
C THR A 248 -9.42 -35.26 8.96
N ILE A 249 -10.28 -35.58 9.94
CA ILE A 249 -11.44 -34.75 10.30
C ILE A 249 -10.96 -33.36 10.73
N ARG A 250 -9.97 -33.30 11.63
CA ARG A 250 -9.40 -32.02 12.10
C ARG A 250 -8.81 -31.21 10.94
N GLY A 251 -8.05 -31.83 10.05
CA GLY A 251 -7.49 -31.16 8.87
C GLY A 251 -8.57 -30.57 7.96
N ALA A 252 -9.69 -31.29 7.78
CA ALA A 252 -10.82 -30.82 6.98
C ALA A 252 -11.52 -29.62 7.62
N VAL A 253 -11.74 -29.68 8.94
CA VAL A 253 -12.32 -28.57 9.72
C VAL A 253 -11.40 -27.35 9.71
N ASP A 254 -10.10 -27.53 9.96
CA ASP A 254 -9.12 -26.45 9.97
C ASP A 254 -9.11 -25.69 8.63
N GLU A 255 -9.09 -26.43 7.51
CA GLU A 255 -9.11 -25.83 6.18
C GLU A 255 -10.44 -25.14 5.86
N ALA A 256 -11.57 -25.73 6.24
CA ALA A 256 -12.88 -25.09 6.08
C ALA A 256 -12.95 -23.76 6.85
N ILE A 257 -12.50 -23.75 8.12
CA ILE A 257 -12.42 -22.52 8.93
C ILE A 257 -11.52 -21.48 8.25
N LEU A 258 -10.35 -21.88 7.72
CA LEU A 258 -9.45 -20.95 7.03
C LEU A 258 -10.07 -20.31 5.78
N ARG A 259 -10.87 -21.07 5.02
CA ARG A 259 -11.59 -20.55 3.83
C ARG A 259 -12.67 -19.57 4.25
N TYR A 260 -13.49 -19.93 5.24
CA TYR A 260 -14.54 -19.04 5.75
C TYR A 260 -13.95 -17.80 6.43
N ALA A 261 -12.85 -17.90 7.16
CA ALA A 261 -12.22 -16.73 7.80
C ALA A 261 -11.88 -15.60 6.80
N ARG A 262 -11.70 -15.93 5.52
CA ARG A 262 -11.45 -14.94 4.46
C ARG A 262 -12.73 -14.34 3.88
N ALA A 263 -13.81 -15.13 3.80
CA ALA A 263 -15.06 -14.75 3.16
C ALA A 263 -16.10 -14.22 4.17
N ASP A 264 -16.27 -14.93 5.28
CA ASP A 264 -17.19 -14.65 6.37
C ASP A 264 -16.55 -15.06 7.72
N PRO A 265 -15.93 -14.10 8.44
CA PRO A 265 -15.25 -14.40 9.70
C PRO A 265 -16.19 -14.73 10.86
N GLU A 266 -17.47 -14.32 10.80
CA GLU A 266 -18.46 -14.66 11.83
C GLU A 266 -18.84 -16.13 11.71
N TYR A 267 -19.14 -16.57 10.49
CA TYR A 267 -19.41 -17.97 10.20
C TYR A 267 -18.22 -18.88 10.55
N ALA A 268 -16.99 -18.42 10.27
CA ALA A 268 -15.78 -19.13 10.68
C ALA A 268 -15.65 -19.28 12.21
N GLN A 269 -16.05 -18.26 12.97
CA GLN A 269 -16.07 -18.29 14.43
C GLN A 269 -17.13 -19.25 14.99
N GLU A 270 -18.30 -19.31 14.38
CA GLU A 270 -19.32 -20.31 14.75
C GLU A 270 -18.81 -21.73 14.50
N LEU A 271 -18.15 -21.96 13.36
CA LEU A 271 -17.55 -23.24 13.04
C LEU A 271 -16.45 -23.65 14.05
N VAL A 272 -15.62 -22.71 14.51
CA VAL A 272 -14.64 -22.95 15.60
C VAL A 272 -15.34 -23.35 16.90
N ALA A 273 -16.40 -22.63 17.28
CA ALA A 273 -17.13 -22.88 18.52
C ALA A 273 -17.80 -24.27 18.48
N TRP A 274 -18.41 -24.61 17.35
CA TRP A 274 -19.12 -25.87 17.20
C TRP A 274 -18.17 -27.07 17.07
N SER A 275 -17.09 -26.96 16.30
CA SER A 275 -16.12 -28.07 16.21
C SER A 275 -15.50 -28.36 17.58
N SER A 276 -15.23 -27.31 18.37
CA SER A 276 -14.70 -27.43 19.72
C SER A 276 -15.67 -28.12 20.67
N SER A 277 -16.98 -27.89 20.55
CA SER A 277 -17.99 -28.57 21.39
C SER A 277 -18.11 -30.07 21.10
N ARG A 278 -17.66 -30.51 19.92
CA ARG A 278 -17.59 -31.92 19.51
C ARG A 278 -16.20 -32.55 19.68
N ASN A 279 -15.33 -31.94 20.48
CA ASN A 279 -13.93 -32.38 20.69
C ASN A 279 -13.05 -32.38 19.42
N ILE A 280 -13.47 -31.72 18.35
CA ILE A 280 -12.64 -31.48 17.16
C ILE A 280 -11.99 -30.11 17.32
N VAL A 281 -10.91 -30.07 18.13
CA VAL A 281 -10.25 -28.82 18.51
C VAL A 281 -9.40 -28.29 17.35
N PRO A 282 -9.75 -27.13 16.75
CA PRO A 282 -8.96 -26.56 15.65
C PRO A 282 -7.53 -26.23 16.10
N THR A 283 -6.58 -26.18 15.17
CA THR A 283 -5.21 -25.78 15.52
C THR A 283 -5.15 -24.33 16.02
N PRO A 284 -4.24 -23.98 16.95
CA PRO A 284 -4.10 -22.60 17.44
C PRO A 284 -3.87 -21.58 16.32
N ALA A 285 -3.18 -21.97 15.25
CA ALA A 285 -2.93 -21.12 14.09
C ALA A 285 -4.22 -20.75 13.33
N VAL A 286 -5.15 -21.71 13.19
CA VAL A 286 -6.45 -21.51 12.55
C VAL A 286 -7.33 -20.59 13.39
N VAL A 287 -7.46 -20.87 14.69
CA VAL A 287 -8.16 -19.99 15.66
C VAL A 287 -7.55 -18.58 15.63
N ALA A 288 -6.22 -18.50 15.62
CA ALA A 288 -5.39 -17.33 15.32
C ALA A 288 -5.90 -16.47 14.16
N THR A 289 -6.15 -17.16 13.05
CA THR A 289 -6.52 -16.59 11.76
C THR A 289 -7.95 -16.06 11.77
N VAL A 290 -8.89 -16.77 12.40
CA VAL A 290 -10.27 -16.28 12.59
C VAL A 290 -10.28 -15.01 13.43
N GLY A 291 -9.60 -15.01 14.58
CA GLY A 291 -9.49 -13.81 15.43
C GLY A 291 -8.87 -12.62 14.68
N THR A 292 -7.86 -12.87 13.83
CA THR A 292 -7.26 -11.85 12.96
C THR A 292 -8.25 -11.33 11.91
N ALA A 293 -9.08 -12.21 11.34
CA ALA A 293 -10.07 -11.84 10.35
C ALA A 293 -11.24 -11.04 10.96
N LEU A 294 -11.76 -11.46 12.11
CA LEU A 294 -12.76 -10.72 12.89
C LEU A 294 -12.26 -9.31 13.22
N ALA A 295 -11.01 -9.20 13.70
CA ALA A 295 -10.38 -7.92 13.98
C ALA A 295 -10.31 -7.01 12.74
N ARG A 296 -10.01 -7.57 11.56
CA ARG A 296 -9.96 -6.84 10.28
C ARG A 296 -11.32 -6.41 9.74
N HIS A 297 -12.39 -7.06 10.16
CA HIS A 297 -13.76 -6.68 9.80
C HIS A 297 -14.41 -5.77 10.86
N GLY A 298 -13.80 -5.61 12.02
CA GLY A 298 -14.31 -4.74 13.09
C GLY A 298 -15.40 -5.37 13.94
N ILE A 299 -15.48 -6.69 13.94
CA ILE A 299 -16.44 -7.44 14.74
C ILE A 299 -15.82 -7.65 16.13
N GLY A 300 -16.02 -6.66 17.00
CA GLY A 300 -15.36 -6.57 18.32
C GLY A 300 -15.85 -7.59 19.34
N ASP A 301 -17.12 -7.98 19.29
CA ASP A 301 -17.79 -8.78 20.33
C ASP A 301 -17.14 -10.15 20.58
N PHE A 302 -16.50 -10.71 19.56
CA PHE A 302 -15.80 -11.99 19.67
C PHE A 302 -14.33 -11.84 20.09
N LEU A 303 -13.73 -10.66 19.92
CA LEU A 303 -12.28 -10.49 20.00
C LEU A 303 -11.72 -10.81 21.38
N ASP A 304 -12.45 -10.45 22.44
CA ASP A 304 -12.02 -10.72 23.82
C ASP A 304 -11.92 -12.21 24.10
N ARG A 305 -12.73 -13.06 23.45
CA ARG A 305 -12.60 -14.53 23.57
C ARG A 305 -11.26 -15.00 23.03
N TYR A 306 -10.78 -14.41 21.93
CA TYR A 306 -9.49 -14.76 21.33
C TYR A 306 -8.31 -14.22 22.13
N LEU A 307 -8.39 -12.97 22.60
CA LEU A 307 -7.32 -12.36 23.38
C LEU A 307 -7.14 -13.04 24.75
N ASN A 308 -8.22 -13.59 25.32
CA ASN A 308 -8.20 -14.30 26.60
C ASN A 308 -8.13 -15.83 26.46
N ASN A 309 -7.99 -16.36 25.25
CA ASN A 309 -7.93 -17.81 25.05
C ASN A 309 -6.61 -18.38 25.56
N ALA A 310 -6.65 -19.12 26.66
CA ALA A 310 -5.48 -19.77 27.27
C ALA A 310 -4.79 -20.81 26.36
N ARG A 311 -5.51 -21.34 25.36
CA ARG A 311 -4.96 -22.30 24.39
C ARG A 311 -4.15 -21.62 23.28
N LEU A 312 -4.25 -20.30 23.13
CA LEU A 312 -3.49 -19.57 22.11
C LEU A 312 -2.13 -19.13 22.67
N PRO A 313 -1.02 -19.51 22.00
CA PRO A 313 0.30 -18.98 22.28
C PRO A 313 0.31 -17.44 22.31
N PRO A 314 1.13 -16.80 23.16
CA PRO A 314 1.23 -15.34 23.26
C PRO A 314 1.44 -14.65 21.90
N GLU A 315 2.22 -15.26 21.01
CA GLU A 315 2.55 -14.73 19.68
C GLU A 315 1.30 -14.62 18.80
N LEU A 316 0.42 -15.62 18.86
CA LEU A 316 -0.82 -15.63 18.11
C LEU A 316 -1.85 -14.65 18.70
N ARG A 317 -1.92 -14.52 20.03
CA ARG A 317 -2.74 -13.48 20.68
C ARG A 317 -2.27 -12.08 20.30
N ALA A 318 -0.96 -11.85 20.28
CA ALA A 318 -0.36 -10.59 19.84
C ALA A 318 -0.63 -10.30 18.35
N LYS A 319 -0.69 -11.33 17.49
CA LYS A 319 -1.08 -11.20 16.07
C LYS A 319 -2.52 -10.69 15.92
N VAL A 320 -3.47 -11.27 16.67
CA VAL A 320 -4.87 -10.84 16.70
C VAL A 320 -4.99 -9.39 17.19
N LEU A 321 -4.35 -9.08 18.32
CA LEU A 321 -4.35 -7.73 18.89
C LEU A 321 -3.74 -6.69 17.95
N SER A 322 -2.63 -7.05 17.29
CA SER A 322 -1.99 -6.18 16.30
C SER A 322 -2.92 -5.88 15.13
N ALA A 323 -3.67 -6.86 14.65
CA ALA A 323 -4.64 -6.65 13.57
C ALA A 323 -5.74 -5.66 14.01
N HIS A 324 -6.25 -5.81 15.23
CA HIS A 324 -7.28 -4.93 15.77
C HIS A 324 -6.79 -3.47 15.93
N LEU A 325 -5.59 -3.28 16.50
CA LEU A 325 -5.00 -1.95 16.65
C LEU A 325 -4.68 -1.29 15.29
N ARG A 326 -4.27 -2.05 14.27
CA ARG A 326 -4.04 -1.51 12.91
C ARG A 326 -5.34 -1.00 12.28
N MET A 327 -6.45 -1.65 12.55
CA MET A 327 -7.75 -1.20 12.06
C MET A 327 -8.15 0.13 12.68
N TYR A 328 -7.88 0.32 13.97
CA TYR A 328 -8.01 1.64 14.59
C TYR A 328 -7.09 2.69 13.96
N VAL A 329 -5.83 2.37 13.65
CA VAL A 329 -4.94 3.31 12.95
C VAL A 329 -5.52 3.74 11.59
N ARG A 330 -6.20 2.83 10.89
CA ARG A 330 -6.77 3.07 9.55
C ARG A 330 -8.09 3.83 9.59
N TYR A 331 -9.00 3.48 10.49
CA TYR A 331 -10.38 3.98 10.51
C TYR A 331 -10.71 4.90 11.70
N GLY A 332 -9.85 4.92 12.72
CA GLY A 332 -9.96 5.80 13.87
C GLY A 332 -11.17 5.51 14.76
N ARG A 333 -11.78 6.59 15.28
CA ARG A 333 -13.00 6.51 16.13
C ARG A 333 -14.21 5.88 15.47
N ARG A 334 -14.25 5.76 14.13
CA ARG A 334 -15.35 5.06 13.45
C ARG A 334 -15.31 3.55 13.69
N PHE A 335 -14.14 3.04 14.08
CA PHE A 335 -13.91 1.62 14.28
C PHE A 335 -13.92 1.22 15.76
N MET A 336 -13.29 2.02 16.63
CA MET A 336 -13.16 1.68 18.06
C MET A 336 -13.10 2.96 18.91
N ASP A 337 -13.75 2.95 20.08
CA ASP A 337 -13.72 4.09 21.00
C ASP A 337 -12.31 4.25 21.62
N PRO A 338 -11.82 5.47 21.88
CA PRO A 338 -10.52 5.66 22.50
C PRO A 338 -10.32 4.97 23.87
N ARG A 339 -11.40 4.65 24.61
CA ARG A 339 -11.33 3.85 25.84
C ARG A 339 -11.02 2.39 25.54
N GLU A 340 -11.72 1.80 24.58
CA GLU A 340 -11.46 0.43 24.11
C GLU A 340 -10.04 0.28 23.55
N VAL A 341 -9.53 1.32 22.87
CA VAL A 341 -8.11 1.39 22.46
C VAL A 341 -7.17 1.31 23.65
N ALA A 342 -7.47 2.03 24.74
CA ALA A 342 -6.66 2.03 25.95
C ALA A 342 -6.68 0.64 26.62
N ASP A 343 -7.83 -0.02 26.66
CA ASP A 343 -7.97 -1.38 27.20
C ASP A 343 -7.19 -2.39 26.34
N ALA A 344 -7.30 -2.28 25.02
CA ALA A 344 -6.51 -3.08 24.07
C ALA A 344 -4.99 -2.84 24.25
N MET A 345 -4.56 -1.62 24.54
CA MET A 345 -3.17 -1.31 24.87
C MET A 345 -2.74 -1.93 26.21
N GLY A 346 -3.59 -1.88 27.24
CA GLY A 346 -3.36 -2.56 28.52
C GLY A 346 -3.10 -4.06 28.32
N ARG A 347 -3.94 -4.72 27.51
CA ARG A 347 -3.74 -6.11 27.11
C ARG A 347 -2.43 -6.33 26.34
N ALA A 348 -2.05 -5.37 25.49
CA ALA A 348 -0.79 -5.46 24.76
C ALA A 348 0.43 -5.39 25.69
N PHE A 349 0.42 -4.48 26.66
CA PHE A 349 1.50 -4.37 27.65
C PHE A 349 1.60 -5.64 28.51
N ALA A 350 0.47 -6.25 28.89
CA ALA A 350 0.46 -7.53 29.61
C ALA A 350 0.99 -8.71 28.77
N LEU A 351 0.79 -8.69 27.45
CA LEU A 351 1.29 -9.72 26.53
C LEU A 351 2.78 -9.58 26.24
N MET A 352 3.31 -8.36 26.22
CA MET A 352 4.68 -8.09 25.78
C MET A 352 5.78 -8.91 26.47
N PRO A 353 5.80 -9.08 27.81
CA PRO A 353 6.81 -9.90 28.49
C PRO A 353 6.81 -11.37 28.08
N GLN A 354 5.72 -11.85 27.47
CA GLN A 354 5.54 -13.24 27.05
C GLN A 354 6.03 -13.49 25.61
N LEU A 355 6.46 -12.46 24.88
CA LEU A 355 6.82 -12.56 23.46
C LEU A 355 8.33 -12.66 23.27
N GLU A 356 8.75 -13.57 22.39
CA GLU A 356 10.14 -13.65 21.91
C GLU A 356 10.54 -12.41 21.07
N ASP A 357 9.71 -12.01 20.09
CA ASP A 357 9.90 -10.78 19.30
C ASP A 357 8.80 -9.75 19.59
N GLN A 358 9.16 -8.73 20.36
CA GLN A 358 8.25 -7.65 20.73
C GLN A 358 8.08 -6.61 19.61
N THR A 359 9.02 -6.52 18.67
CA THR A 359 9.19 -5.39 17.72
C THR A 359 7.93 -5.12 16.91
N ARG A 360 7.25 -6.16 16.45
CA ARG A 360 6.04 -6.07 15.61
C ARG A 360 4.87 -5.46 16.38
N LEU A 361 4.64 -5.91 17.61
CA LEU A 361 3.58 -5.38 18.47
C LEU A 361 3.91 -3.94 18.88
N CYS A 362 5.16 -3.67 19.25
CA CYS A 362 5.65 -2.33 19.63
C CYS A 362 5.37 -1.30 18.54
N THR A 363 5.71 -1.61 17.29
CA THR A 363 5.51 -0.71 16.15
C THR A 363 4.02 -0.42 15.92
N THR A 364 3.18 -1.44 16.09
CA THR A 364 1.72 -1.31 15.97
C THR A 364 1.15 -0.44 17.10
N LEU A 365 1.59 -0.67 18.33
CA LEU A 365 1.20 0.11 19.51
C LEU A 365 1.58 1.59 19.38
N GLN A 366 2.83 1.87 19.00
CA GLN A 366 3.29 3.25 18.77
C GLN A 366 2.44 3.96 17.71
N SER A 367 2.06 3.25 16.65
CA SER A 367 1.22 3.79 15.58
C SER A 367 -0.21 4.07 16.08
N ALA A 368 -0.80 3.14 16.83
CA ALA A 368 -2.12 3.29 17.45
C ALA A 368 -2.15 4.46 18.44
N LEU A 369 -1.12 4.59 19.29
CA LEU A 369 -0.93 5.73 20.18
C LEU A 369 -0.97 7.02 19.37
N LEU A 370 -0.07 7.19 18.39
CA LEU A 370 -0.05 8.44 17.60
C LEU A 370 -1.38 8.75 16.90
N ALA A 371 -2.16 7.73 16.52
CA ALA A 371 -3.50 7.91 15.96
C ALA A 371 -4.51 8.50 16.98
N MET A 372 -4.43 8.14 18.27
CA MET A 372 -5.32 8.68 19.32
C MET A 372 -5.28 10.22 19.41
N ILE A 373 -4.15 10.86 19.10
CA ILE A 373 -4.02 12.33 19.11
C ILE A 373 -4.86 12.96 18.00
N ARG A 374 -4.87 12.33 16.81
CA ARG A 374 -5.69 12.78 15.67
C ARG A 374 -7.17 12.75 16.03
N HIS A 375 -7.53 11.80 16.89
CA HIS A 375 -8.86 11.60 17.41
C HIS A 375 -9.09 12.27 18.76
N GLN A 376 -8.49 13.43 19.04
CA GLN A 376 -8.78 14.27 20.22
C GLN A 376 -8.62 13.59 21.59
N SER A 377 -7.94 12.45 21.69
CA SER A 377 -7.73 11.70 22.93
C SER A 377 -6.31 11.85 23.48
N ALA A 378 -5.68 13.01 23.22
CA ALA A 378 -4.28 13.27 23.54
C ALA A 378 -3.98 13.21 25.05
N LYS A 379 -4.94 13.56 25.92
CA LYS A 379 -4.76 13.49 27.38
C LYS A 379 -4.64 12.04 27.86
N VAL A 380 -5.58 11.17 27.44
CA VAL A 380 -5.58 9.74 27.78
C VAL A 380 -4.30 9.09 27.29
N LEU A 381 -3.92 9.36 26.04
CA LEU A 381 -2.67 8.89 25.48
C LEU A 381 -1.44 9.32 26.30
N PHE A 382 -1.38 10.59 26.72
CA PHE A 382 -0.20 11.06 27.43
C PHE A 382 -0.01 10.35 28.78
N GLU A 383 -1.10 10.11 29.52
CA GLU A 383 -1.03 9.34 30.77
C GLU A 383 -0.65 7.87 30.47
N LEU A 384 -1.25 7.23 29.45
CA LEU A 384 -0.85 5.87 29.02
C LEU A 384 0.64 5.76 28.67
N VAL A 385 1.18 6.72 27.89
CA VAL A 385 2.61 6.73 27.53
C VAL A 385 3.48 6.89 28.77
N LYS A 386 3.10 7.78 29.69
CA LYS A 386 3.85 8.03 30.92
C LYS A 386 3.89 6.78 31.80
N ASP A 387 2.75 6.10 31.97
CA ASP A 387 2.62 4.92 32.81
C ASP A 387 3.32 3.72 32.15
N ALA A 388 3.11 3.49 30.86
CA ALA A 388 3.77 2.43 30.11
C ALA A 388 5.28 2.63 30.02
N ALA A 389 5.78 3.87 29.90
CA ALA A 389 7.22 4.14 29.88
C ALA A 389 7.89 3.85 31.23
N ALA A 390 7.15 3.87 32.34
CA ALA A 390 7.64 3.42 33.64
C ALA A 390 7.94 1.92 33.65
N GLN A 391 7.10 1.12 33.00
CA GLN A 391 7.19 -0.34 33.00
C GLN A 391 8.03 -0.88 31.82
N HIS A 392 8.00 -0.21 30.67
CA HIS A 392 8.56 -0.67 29.41
C HIS A 392 9.35 0.45 28.73
N SER A 393 10.53 0.79 29.24
CA SER A 393 11.35 1.90 28.72
C SER A 393 11.80 1.69 27.27
N SER A 394 12.09 0.46 26.87
CA SER A 394 12.54 0.09 25.51
C SER A 394 11.50 0.39 24.43
N LEU A 395 10.21 0.46 24.78
CA LEU A 395 9.12 0.79 23.86
C LEU A 395 9.19 2.20 23.32
N PHE A 396 9.68 3.14 24.12
CA PHE A 396 9.54 4.56 23.85
C PHE A 396 10.90 5.17 23.52
N THR A 397 11.36 4.89 22.30
CA THR A 397 12.63 5.40 21.79
C THR A 397 12.61 6.92 21.57
N SER A 398 13.78 7.52 21.43
CA SER A 398 13.92 8.93 21.02
C SER A 398 13.17 9.24 19.70
N THR A 399 13.13 8.29 18.78
CA THR A 399 12.38 8.39 17.54
C THR A 399 10.87 8.49 17.79
N PHE A 400 10.33 7.69 18.70
CA PHE A 400 8.93 7.76 19.10
C PHE A 400 8.60 9.13 19.72
N TYR A 401 9.37 9.59 20.71
CA TYR A 401 9.13 10.89 21.35
C TYR A 401 9.20 12.06 20.37
N THR A 402 10.15 12.01 19.42
CA THR A 402 10.23 13.00 18.34
C THR A 402 8.93 13.03 17.51
N ARG A 403 8.38 11.86 17.16
CA ARG A 403 7.10 11.76 16.43
C ARG A 403 5.93 12.25 17.29
N LEU A 404 5.86 11.84 18.56
CA LEU A 404 4.84 12.25 19.51
C LEU A 404 4.77 13.78 19.65
N LEU A 405 5.92 14.44 19.89
CA LEU A 405 5.98 15.89 20.00
C LEU A 405 5.51 16.57 18.71
N ARG A 406 5.95 16.10 17.54
CA ARG A 406 5.52 16.65 16.24
C ARG A 406 4.01 16.53 16.05
N VAL A 407 3.42 15.38 16.37
CA VAL A 407 1.98 15.14 16.23
C VAL A 407 1.18 16.03 17.20
N LEU A 408 1.59 16.13 18.48
CA LEU A 408 0.94 17.02 19.44
C LEU A 408 0.98 18.48 18.98
N LEU A 409 2.11 18.95 18.47
CA LEU A 409 2.28 20.32 17.95
C LEU A 409 1.46 20.56 16.67
N GLN A 410 1.37 19.56 15.79
CA GLN A 410 0.55 19.63 14.58
C GLN A 410 -0.94 19.78 14.92
N HIS A 411 -1.42 19.05 15.93
CA HIS A 411 -2.80 19.13 16.42
C HIS A 411 -3.03 20.20 17.50
N ARG A 412 -2.10 21.16 17.63
CA ARG A 412 -2.19 22.33 18.55
C ARG A 412 -2.37 21.97 20.03
N GLN A 413 -1.94 20.78 20.46
CA GLN A 413 -2.00 20.31 21.84
C GLN A 413 -0.80 20.83 22.67
N TYR A 414 -0.63 22.15 22.77
CA TYR A 414 0.60 22.77 23.28
C TYR A 414 0.90 22.44 24.74
N THR A 415 -0.11 22.44 25.61
CA THR A 415 0.06 22.13 27.02
C THR A 415 0.55 20.69 27.22
N LEU A 416 -0.02 19.75 26.45
CA LEU A 416 0.41 18.35 26.46
C LEU A 416 1.78 18.17 25.80
N ALA A 417 2.08 18.88 24.71
CA ALA A 417 3.41 18.87 24.09
C ALA A 417 4.50 19.32 25.08
N ARG A 418 4.22 20.32 25.92
CA ARG A 418 5.14 20.76 26.97
C ARG A 418 5.32 19.70 28.07
N ARG A 419 4.25 19.04 28.50
CA ARG A 419 4.32 17.93 29.49
C ARG A 419 5.08 16.73 28.90
N ALA A 420 4.80 16.38 27.66
CA ALA A 420 5.49 15.33 26.91
C ALA A 420 6.96 15.63 26.70
N LEU A 421 7.34 16.89 26.44
CA LEU A 421 8.73 17.31 26.37
C LEU A 421 9.45 17.07 27.70
N ALA A 422 8.87 17.50 28.81
CA ALA A 422 9.48 17.31 30.13
C ALA A 422 9.71 15.82 30.43
N HIS A 423 8.72 14.98 30.12
CA HIS A 423 8.86 13.53 30.29
C HIS A 423 9.90 12.91 29.34
N ALA A 424 9.91 13.31 28.07
CA ALA A 424 10.85 12.82 27.07
C ALA A 424 12.30 13.18 27.45
N VAL A 425 12.55 14.43 27.87
CA VAL A 425 13.87 14.92 28.31
C VAL A 425 14.41 14.11 29.49
N GLN A 426 13.55 13.77 30.45
CA GLN A 426 13.95 12.92 31.58
C GLN A 426 14.39 11.52 31.14
N ARG A 427 13.81 11.00 30.04
CA ARG A 427 14.10 9.65 29.53
C ARG A 427 15.26 9.60 28.53
N CYS A 428 15.45 10.66 27.75
CA CYS A 428 16.49 10.77 26.74
C CYS A 428 17.15 12.15 26.83
N PRO A 429 18.01 12.39 27.83
CA PRO A 429 18.63 13.69 28.05
C PRO A 429 19.45 14.18 26.86
N ASP A 430 20.06 13.27 26.10
CA ASP A 430 20.87 13.58 24.90
C ASP A 430 20.07 14.32 23.82
N MET A 431 18.75 14.12 23.77
CA MET A 431 17.86 14.75 22.79
C MET A 431 17.21 16.03 23.30
N ALA A 432 17.51 16.45 24.53
CA ALA A 432 16.80 17.52 25.22
C ALA A 432 16.88 18.87 24.51
N SER A 433 18.08 19.26 24.06
CA SER A 433 18.28 20.52 23.32
C SER A 433 17.48 20.51 22.01
N GLY A 434 17.59 19.43 21.23
CA GLY A 434 16.91 19.28 19.95
C GLY A 434 15.37 19.33 20.07
N TRP A 435 14.81 18.62 21.06
CA TRP A 435 13.36 18.62 21.30
C TRP A 435 12.85 19.94 21.88
N THR A 436 13.59 20.55 22.79
CA THR A 436 13.24 21.86 23.35
C THR A 436 13.20 22.90 22.24
N SER A 437 14.22 22.92 21.38
CA SER A 437 14.27 23.76 20.18
C SER A 437 13.10 23.51 19.24
N LEU A 438 12.75 22.25 18.97
CA LEU A 438 11.60 21.87 18.14
C LEU A 438 10.26 22.41 18.70
N VAL A 439 10.02 22.21 20.00
CA VAL A 439 8.79 22.63 20.68
C VAL A 439 8.70 24.15 20.75
N LEU A 440 9.77 24.83 21.17
CA LEU A 440 9.87 26.29 21.17
C LEU A 440 9.61 26.86 19.78
N PHE A 441 10.25 26.28 18.75
CA PHE A 441 10.08 26.69 17.37
C PHE A 441 8.61 26.64 16.93
N ARG A 442 7.91 25.55 17.25
CA ARG A 442 6.50 25.35 16.86
C ARG A 442 5.55 26.22 17.68
N PHE A 443 5.77 26.38 18.99
CA PHE A 443 4.97 27.29 19.81
C PHE A 443 5.04 28.72 19.29
N HIS A 444 6.23 29.22 18.95
CA HIS A 444 6.37 30.55 18.36
C HIS A 444 5.66 30.66 17.00
N ARG A 445 5.86 29.69 16.10
CA ARG A 445 5.26 29.71 14.76
C ARG A 445 3.73 29.69 14.79
N GLN A 446 3.11 29.09 15.80
CA GLN A 446 1.66 28.95 15.91
C GLN A 446 1.02 29.90 16.93
N GLY A 447 1.75 30.91 17.42
CA GLY A 447 1.20 31.96 18.28
C GLY A 447 1.13 31.64 19.78
N ALA A 448 1.66 30.50 20.23
CA ALA A 448 1.64 30.08 21.64
C ALA A 448 2.76 30.76 22.47
N HIS A 449 2.88 32.09 22.37
CA HIS A 449 4.01 32.87 22.89
C HIS A 449 4.19 32.79 24.40
N ARG A 450 3.09 32.79 25.17
CA ARG A 450 3.17 32.66 26.63
C ARG A 450 3.80 31.33 27.05
N LEU A 451 3.47 30.25 26.35
CA LEU A 451 4.05 28.92 26.61
C LEU A 451 5.50 28.86 26.14
N ALA A 452 5.83 29.44 24.99
CA ALA A 452 7.20 29.51 24.50
C ALA A 452 8.11 30.31 25.46
N SER A 453 7.65 31.48 25.93
CA SER A 453 8.40 32.31 26.86
C SER A 453 8.63 31.61 28.20
N ARG A 454 7.60 30.94 28.75
CA ARG A 454 7.73 30.16 30.00
C ARG A 454 8.66 28.95 29.85
N LEU A 455 8.66 28.32 28.67
CA LEU A 455 9.56 27.20 28.39
C LEU A 455 11.01 27.70 28.25
N ALA A 456 11.22 28.77 27.49
CA ALA A 456 12.52 29.39 27.27
C ALA A 456 13.14 29.93 28.58
N SER A 457 12.34 30.51 29.48
CA SER A 457 12.85 31.03 30.76
C SER A 457 13.28 29.93 31.73
N ARG A 458 12.76 28.70 31.59
CA ARG A 458 13.09 27.56 32.45
C ARG A 458 14.21 26.69 31.90
N THR A 459 14.44 26.75 30.60
CA THR A 459 15.48 25.95 29.96
C THR A 459 16.74 26.79 29.88
N GLN A 460 17.70 26.50 30.76
CA GLN A 460 19.09 26.95 30.62
C GLN A 460 19.69 26.19 29.43
N ILE A 461 19.24 26.50 28.21
CA ILE A 461 19.80 25.90 27.00
C ILE A 461 21.17 26.55 26.83
N GLU A 462 22.23 25.81 27.18
CA GLU A 462 23.63 26.22 26.97
C GLU A 462 23.94 26.42 25.48
N GLU A 463 23.17 25.79 24.59
CA GLU A 463 23.29 25.97 23.14
C GLU A 463 22.62 27.26 22.63
N ASN A 464 23.49 28.16 22.16
CA ASN A 464 23.26 29.32 21.30
C ASN A 464 21.90 30.05 21.51
N PRO A 465 21.75 30.81 22.61
CA PRO A 465 20.59 31.67 22.92
C PRO A 465 20.23 32.70 21.83
N SER A 466 21.02 32.78 20.76
CA SER A 466 20.85 33.68 19.64
C SER A 466 19.55 33.43 18.86
N PHE A 467 19.21 32.19 18.46
CA PHE A 467 18.03 31.98 17.59
C PHE A 467 16.70 32.29 18.29
N VAL A 468 16.57 31.94 19.58
CA VAL A 468 15.39 32.25 20.40
C VAL A 468 15.26 33.76 20.64
N ARG A 469 16.37 34.45 20.94
CA ARG A 469 16.40 35.93 21.07
C ARG A 469 16.06 36.64 19.78
N ILE A 470 16.67 36.23 18.66
CA ILE A 470 16.39 36.72 17.30
C ILE A 470 14.90 36.59 16.98
N ARG A 471 14.27 35.51 17.45
CA ARG A 471 12.85 35.26 17.23
C ARG A 471 11.92 36.02 18.18
N ALA A 472 12.30 36.24 19.43
CA ALA A 472 11.58 37.14 20.31
C ALA A 472 11.57 38.58 19.75
N LEU A 473 12.71 39.04 19.26
CA LEU A 473 12.86 40.32 18.55
C LEU A 473 12.08 40.36 17.23
N SER A 474 11.94 39.23 16.50
CA SER A 474 11.12 39.17 15.29
C SER A 474 9.64 39.49 15.52
N HIS A 475 9.11 39.19 16.72
CA HIS A 475 7.73 39.45 17.06
C HIS A 475 7.48 40.92 17.41
N SER A 476 8.42 41.59 18.09
CA SER A 476 8.29 43.04 18.36
C SER A 476 8.25 43.86 17.07
N LEU A 477 8.81 43.36 15.97
CA LEU A 477 8.73 43.98 14.64
C LEU A 477 7.34 43.90 13.98
N HIS A 478 6.52 42.92 14.34
CA HIS A 478 5.17 42.74 13.78
C HIS A 478 4.07 43.40 14.63
N SER A 479 4.40 43.77 15.87
CA SER A 479 3.53 44.54 16.76
C SER A 479 3.52 46.01 16.31
N ARG A 480 2.40 46.48 15.72
CA ARG A 480 2.13 47.84 15.20
C ARG A 480 2.33 49.03 16.18
N ARG A 481 2.91 48.82 17.37
CA ARG A 481 3.13 49.87 18.38
C ARG A 481 4.50 50.49 18.20
N ARG A 482 4.52 51.83 18.03
CA ARG A 482 5.62 52.84 17.91
C ARG A 482 7.02 52.59 18.51
N ARG A 483 7.32 51.50 19.22
CA ARG A 483 8.67 51.14 19.75
C ARG A 483 9.51 50.32 18.75
N GLU A 484 9.42 50.61 17.45
CA GLU A 484 9.84 49.68 16.38
C GLU A 484 11.31 49.83 15.94
N PHE A 485 11.92 50.99 16.15
CA PHE A 485 13.30 51.24 15.69
C PHE A 485 14.36 50.51 16.54
N SER A 486 14.18 50.45 17.86
CA SER A 486 15.11 49.75 18.76
C SER A 486 15.18 48.25 18.46
N ALA A 487 14.03 47.58 18.27
CA ALA A 487 13.98 46.15 17.97
C ALA A 487 14.67 45.78 16.65
N THR A 488 14.58 46.65 15.64
CA THR A 488 15.23 46.46 14.34
C THR A 488 16.75 46.52 14.49
N SER A 489 17.26 47.56 15.16
CA SER A 489 18.70 47.73 15.40
C SER A 489 19.27 46.60 16.25
N THR A 490 18.58 46.24 17.34
CA THR A 490 18.99 45.13 18.22
C THR A 490 19.00 43.79 17.49
N LEU A 491 18.03 43.54 16.61
CA LEU A 491 18.02 42.33 15.78
C LEU A 491 19.24 42.30 14.84
N VAL A 492 19.49 43.39 14.12
CA VAL A 492 20.62 43.48 13.18
C VAL A 492 21.95 43.31 13.92
N SER A 493 22.16 43.98 15.07
CA SER A 493 23.41 43.85 15.85
C SER A 493 23.59 42.44 16.39
N THR A 494 22.56 41.87 17.03
CA THR A 494 22.62 40.52 17.63
C THR A 494 22.87 39.46 16.57
N VAL A 495 22.23 39.56 15.41
CA VAL A 495 22.38 38.58 14.32
C VAL A 495 23.72 38.75 13.62
N SER A 496 24.21 39.98 13.46
CA SER A 496 25.50 40.25 12.81
C SER A 496 26.66 39.62 13.58
N SER A 497 26.60 39.61 14.91
CA SER A 497 27.61 38.93 15.75
C SER A 497 27.45 37.41 15.80
N ASN A 498 26.34 36.86 15.31
CA ASN A 498 26.13 35.42 15.24
C ASN A 498 26.80 34.84 13.99
N HIS A 499 27.34 33.63 14.10
CA HIS A 499 27.94 32.87 12.99
C HIS A 499 26.99 31.82 12.39
N ASP A 500 25.74 31.69 12.88
CA ASP A 500 24.77 30.73 12.36
C ASP A 500 24.07 31.21 11.06
N PRO A 501 24.28 30.53 9.92
CA PRO A 501 23.59 30.79 8.66
C PRO A 501 22.06 30.82 8.75
N ARG A 502 21.47 29.97 9.59
CA ARG A 502 20.01 29.84 9.72
C ARG A 502 19.42 31.05 10.43
N ALA A 503 20.13 31.56 11.43
CA ALA A 503 19.80 32.79 12.13
C ALA A 503 19.78 33.99 11.16
N TRP A 504 20.77 34.10 10.27
CA TRP A 504 20.82 35.17 9.26
C TRP A 504 19.63 35.11 8.31
N LEU A 505 19.36 33.94 7.73
CA LEU A 505 18.23 33.76 6.80
C LEU A 505 16.89 34.02 7.48
N TYR A 506 16.71 33.58 8.73
CA TYR A 506 15.51 33.85 9.49
C TYR A 506 15.32 35.35 9.76
N ALA A 507 16.37 36.04 10.18
CA ALA A 507 16.35 37.47 10.48
C ALA A 507 16.08 38.31 9.23
N VAL A 508 16.72 38.00 8.10
CA VAL A 508 16.48 38.69 6.83
C VAL A 508 15.03 38.49 6.37
N ASN A 509 14.51 37.25 6.39
CA ASN A 509 13.11 37.00 6.04
C ASN A 509 12.14 37.74 6.95
N THR A 510 12.45 37.83 8.25
CA THR A 510 11.65 38.59 9.22
C THR A 510 11.64 40.08 8.90
N LEU A 511 12.83 40.68 8.76
CA LEU A 511 12.97 42.10 8.47
C LEU A 511 12.30 42.45 7.14
N ALA A 512 12.51 41.61 6.13
CA ALA A 512 11.94 41.79 4.80
C ALA A 512 10.41 41.64 4.82
N GLY A 513 9.87 40.64 5.51
CA GLY A 513 8.44 40.43 5.69
C GLY A 513 7.75 41.56 6.48
N ALA A 514 8.46 42.17 7.44
CA ALA A 514 8.01 43.35 8.17
C ALA A 514 8.18 44.68 7.38
N GLY A 515 8.61 44.61 6.12
CA GLY A 515 8.82 45.79 5.26
C GLY A 515 10.07 46.61 5.58
N ARG A 516 10.96 46.13 6.47
CA ARG A 516 12.20 46.79 6.87
C ARG A 516 13.35 46.44 5.92
N LEU A 517 13.17 46.69 4.63
CA LEU A 517 14.10 46.27 3.58
C LEU A 517 15.50 46.89 3.71
N HIS A 518 15.59 48.14 4.17
CA HIS A 518 16.89 48.78 4.41
C HIS A 518 17.69 48.07 5.51
N ALA A 519 17.04 47.73 6.63
CA ALA A 519 17.68 46.95 7.70
C ALA A 519 18.03 45.52 7.25
N ALA A 520 17.20 44.90 6.41
CA ALA A 520 17.52 43.60 5.82
C ALA A 520 18.78 43.67 4.95
N LYS A 521 18.89 44.68 4.08
CA LYS A 521 20.10 44.93 3.26
C LYS A 521 21.32 45.21 4.12
N GLN A 522 21.19 46.06 5.14
CA GLN A 522 22.27 46.35 6.08
C GLN A 522 22.74 45.09 6.82
N LEU A 523 21.83 44.20 7.20
CA LEU A 523 22.21 42.92 7.78
C LEU A 523 22.96 42.06 6.76
N VAL A 524 22.46 41.95 5.52
CA VAL A 524 23.12 41.19 4.46
C VAL A 524 24.52 41.71 4.19
N SER A 525 24.74 43.03 4.07
CA SER A 525 26.08 43.59 3.83
C SER A 525 27.06 43.25 4.96
N ARG A 526 26.60 43.22 6.22
CA ARG A 526 27.43 42.84 7.39
C ARG A 526 27.76 41.35 7.48
N VAL A 527 26.91 40.47 6.93
CA VAL A 527 27.13 39.01 6.96
C VAL A 527 27.68 38.48 5.65
N CYS A 528 27.62 39.26 4.56
CA CYS A 528 27.94 38.83 3.21
C CYS A 528 29.34 38.21 3.13
N ALA A 529 30.37 38.91 3.59
CA ALA A 529 31.76 38.43 3.57
C ALA A 529 31.93 37.04 4.22
N ARG A 530 31.12 36.70 5.22
CA ARG A 530 31.15 35.42 5.95
C ARG A 530 30.18 34.36 5.42
N ALA A 531 29.20 34.77 4.62
CA ALA A 531 28.22 33.86 4.05
C ALA A 531 28.79 33.09 2.87
N THR A 532 28.42 31.81 2.76
CA THR A 532 28.68 31.02 1.55
C THR A 532 27.90 31.58 0.37
N LEU A 533 28.36 31.33 -0.86
CA LEU A 533 27.72 31.84 -2.07
C LEU A 533 26.22 31.48 -2.13
N ALA A 534 25.88 30.21 -1.89
CA ALA A 534 24.49 29.74 -1.89
C ALA A 534 23.61 30.45 -0.83
N LEU A 535 24.19 30.77 0.34
CA LEU A 535 23.49 31.50 1.39
C LEU A 535 23.31 32.97 0.99
N ARG A 536 24.33 33.64 0.44
CA ARG A 536 24.23 35.02 -0.08
C ARG A 536 23.09 35.13 -1.09
N THR A 537 23.04 34.22 -2.06
CA THR A 537 21.95 34.14 -3.05
C THR A 537 20.59 33.99 -2.38
N SER A 538 20.47 33.11 -1.38
CA SER A 538 19.22 32.90 -0.64
C SER A 538 18.78 34.14 0.16
N LEU A 539 19.72 34.86 0.79
CA LEU A 539 19.45 36.11 1.52
C LEU A 539 18.98 37.22 0.58
N CYS A 540 19.66 37.39 -0.56
CA CYS A 540 19.30 38.38 -1.58
C CYS A 540 17.93 38.06 -2.21
N ASN A 541 17.67 36.79 -2.53
CA ASN A 541 16.37 36.34 -3.03
C ASN A 541 15.22 36.63 -2.04
N ALA A 542 15.46 36.51 -0.72
CA ALA A 542 14.46 36.89 0.28
C ALA A 542 14.12 38.38 0.24
N ILE A 543 15.13 39.25 0.05
CA ILE A 543 14.94 40.70 -0.09
C ILE A 543 14.21 41.02 -1.40
N LEU A 544 14.64 40.47 -2.54
CA LEU A 544 13.99 40.67 -3.84
C LEU A 544 12.52 40.26 -3.81
N HIS A 545 12.21 39.10 -3.22
CA HIS A 545 10.84 38.65 -3.09
C HIS A 545 10.00 39.57 -2.18
N ALA A 546 10.60 40.16 -1.14
CA ALA A 546 9.88 41.08 -0.26
C ALA A 546 9.53 42.42 -0.94
N TYR A 547 10.37 42.92 -1.86
CA TYR A 547 10.00 44.06 -2.72
C TYR A 547 8.72 43.79 -3.52
N LEU A 548 8.49 42.55 -3.97
CA LEU A 548 7.24 42.16 -4.64
C LEU A 548 6.03 42.13 -3.72
N LEU A 549 6.22 41.93 -2.41
CA LEU A 549 5.13 41.80 -1.44
C LEU A 549 4.73 43.13 -0.80
N GLN A 550 5.45 44.23 -1.05
CA GLN A 550 5.14 45.52 -0.43
C GLN A 550 3.72 46.00 -0.76
N PRO A 551 2.88 46.28 0.27
CA PRO A 551 1.55 46.84 0.07
C PRO A 551 1.63 48.29 -0.45
N GLY A 552 0.59 48.73 -1.16
CA GLY A 552 0.42 50.15 -1.55
C GLY A 552 1.17 50.64 -2.80
N SER A 553 2.10 49.86 -3.36
CA SER A 553 2.78 50.22 -4.62
C SER A 553 2.07 49.68 -5.87
N SER A 554 2.07 50.46 -6.95
CA SER A 554 1.61 49.98 -8.26
C SER A 554 2.53 48.85 -8.76
N ASN A 555 2.00 47.93 -9.58
CA ASN A 555 2.81 46.80 -10.06
C ASN A 555 4.03 47.27 -10.88
N ARG A 556 3.90 48.38 -11.64
CA ARG A 556 5.00 48.98 -12.40
C ARG A 556 6.11 49.51 -11.49
N GLN A 557 5.72 50.20 -10.39
CA GLN A 557 6.70 50.66 -9.41
C GLN A 557 7.39 49.48 -8.71
N ARG A 558 6.65 48.41 -8.37
CA ARG A 558 7.23 47.19 -7.80
C ARG A 558 8.25 46.55 -8.72
N LEU A 559 7.96 46.44 -10.02
CA LEU A 559 8.90 45.91 -11.00
C LEU A 559 10.20 46.73 -10.97
N ARG A 560 10.09 48.06 -11.11
CA ARG A 560 11.24 48.96 -11.06
C ARG A 560 12.05 48.81 -9.77
N SER A 561 11.37 48.72 -8.63
CA SER A 561 12.04 48.51 -7.34
C SER A 561 12.76 47.16 -7.24
N VAL A 562 12.21 46.09 -7.83
CA VAL A 562 12.87 44.78 -7.87
C VAL A 562 14.09 44.81 -8.79
N VAL A 563 13.99 45.42 -9.97
CA VAL A 563 15.12 45.57 -10.91
C VAL A 563 16.23 46.42 -10.30
N ALA A 564 15.88 47.56 -9.70
CA ALA A 564 16.86 48.41 -9.00
C ALA A 564 17.51 47.68 -7.82
N ALA A 565 16.72 46.95 -7.01
CA ALA A 565 17.25 46.16 -5.92
C ALA A 565 18.12 44.99 -6.39
N TYR A 566 17.85 44.41 -7.56
CA TYR A 566 18.70 43.39 -8.17
C TYR A 566 20.09 43.94 -8.48
N GLY A 567 20.16 45.08 -9.18
CA GLY A 567 21.44 45.75 -9.49
C GLY A 567 22.22 46.10 -8.21
N GLU A 568 21.54 46.75 -7.26
CA GLU A 568 22.17 47.13 -5.97
C GLU A 568 22.69 45.91 -5.19
N LEU A 569 21.96 44.79 -5.16
CA LEU A 569 22.41 43.57 -4.48
C LEU A 569 23.56 42.87 -5.22
N ALA A 570 23.58 42.94 -6.55
CA ALA A 570 24.70 42.47 -7.36
C ALA A 570 25.98 43.23 -6.98
N ASP A 571 25.90 44.55 -6.92
CA ASP A 571 27.02 45.43 -6.59
C ASP A 571 27.49 45.27 -5.13
N LEU A 572 26.55 45.25 -4.18
CA LEU A 572 26.89 45.26 -2.75
C LEU A 572 27.35 43.90 -2.22
N CYS A 573 26.86 42.80 -2.78
CA CYS A 573 26.96 41.48 -2.14
C CYS A 573 27.50 40.37 -3.04
N ALA A 574 28.00 40.71 -4.24
CA ALA A 574 28.38 39.73 -5.26
C ALA A 574 27.25 38.70 -5.47
N PHE A 575 26.02 39.19 -5.59
CA PHE A 575 24.83 38.36 -5.72
C PHE A 575 24.84 37.62 -7.05
N ILE A 576 24.99 36.28 -6.98
CA ILE A 576 24.91 35.42 -8.16
C ILE A 576 23.48 34.88 -8.29
N PRO A 577 22.78 35.20 -9.39
CA PRO A 577 21.39 34.78 -9.60
C PRO A 577 21.27 33.26 -9.72
N ASP A 578 20.17 32.70 -9.23
CA ASP A 578 19.79 31.30 -9.41
C ASP A 578 18.39 31.17 -10.05
N HIS A 579 17.92 29.93 -10.23
CA HIS A 579 16.57 29.67 -10.74
C HIS A 579 15.46 30.26 -9.86
N VAL A 580 15.70 30.45 -8.55
CA VAL A 580 14.75 31.13 -7.67
C VAL A 580 14.72 32.63 -7.96
N THR A 581 15.87 33.24 -8.26
CA THR A 581 15.96 34.63 -8.73
C THR A 581 15.17 34.81 -10.03
N VAL A 582 15.35 33.92 -11.01
CA VAL A 582 14.59 33.92 -12.27
C VAL A 582 13.08 33.83 -11.99
N ASN A 583 12.65 32.92 -11.11
CA ASN A 583 11.26 32.82 -10.69
C ASN A 583 10.72 34.13 -10.08
N ILE A 584 11.51 34.81 -9.23
CA ILE A 584 11.13 36.10 -8.63
C ILE A 584 10.98 37.19 -9.70
N LEU A 585 11.92 37.29 -10.63
CA LEU A 585 11.89 38.24 -11.74
C LEU A 585 10.69 38.00 -12.67
N MET A 586 10.44 36.74 -13.06
CA MET A 586 9.26 36.37 -13.85
C MET A 586 7.96 36.67 -13.12
N LYS A 587 7.89 36.43 -11.81
CA LYS A 587 6.74 36.80 -10.99
C LYS A 587 6.49 38.30 -10.99
N ALA A 588 7.55 39.12 -11.00
CA ALA A 588 7.46 40.57 -11.10
C ALA A 588 6.81 40.98 -12.43
N GLN A 589 7.33 40.43 -13.54
CA GLN A 589 6.87 40.71 -14.89
C GLN A 589 5.41 40.29 -15.10
N LEU A 590 5.04 39.06 -14.71
CA LEU A 590 3.69 38.51 -14.91
C LEU A 590 2.59 39.27 -14.13
N ARG A 591 2.94 40.08 -13.12
CA ARG A 591 1.99 40.93 -12.39
C ARG A 591 1.60 42.19 -13.14
N LEU A 592 2.35 42.60 -14.17
CA LEU A 592 2.01 43.74 -15.02
C LEU A 592 0.94 43.33 -16.05
N ARG A 593 -0.32 43.35 -15.63
CA ARG A 593 -1.44 42.97 -16.51
C ARG A 593 -1.59 43.89 -17.73
N GLY A 594 -1.20 45.16 -17.60
CA GLY A 594 -1.26 46.13 -18.71
C GLY A 594 -0.13 45.98 -19.72
N ASP A 595 1.04 45.48 -19.31
CA ASP A 595 2.23 45.42 -20.17
C ASP A 595 2.49 43.99 -20.72
N VAL A 596 1.93 42.97 -20.08
CA VAL A 596 2.02 41.58 -20.52
C VAL A 596 0.61 41.02 -20.65
N ASP A 597 0.11 40.96 -21.88
CA ASP A 597 -1.17 40.35 -22.22
C ASP A 597 -1.08 38.80 -22.22
N ALA A 598 -2.14 38.12 -22.68
CA ALA A 598 -2.17 36.66 -22.72
C ALA A 598 -1.11 36.09 -23.68
N MET A 599 -0.93 36.72 -24.85
CA MET A 599 0.04 36.29 -25.86
C MET A 599 1.48 36.50 -25.39
N GLY A 600 1.78 37.64 -24.75
CA GLY A 600 3.06 37.90 -24.12
C GLY A 600 3.38 36.90 -23.01
N ALA A 601 2.39 36.50 -22.21
CA ALA A 601 2.57 35.44 -21.21
C ALA A 601 2.86 34.06 -21.83
N ARG A 602 2.23 33.73 -22.98
CA ARG A 602 2.57 32.51 -23.75
C ARG A 602 4.00 32.56 -24.30
N GLY A 603 4.40 33.70 -24.88
CA GLY A 603 5.76 33.93 -25.37
C GLY A 603 6.83 33.82 -24.28
N LEU A 604 6.57 34.38 -23.10
CA LEU A 604 7.46 34.24 -21.95
C LEU A 604 7.59 32.78 -21.48
N PHE A 605 6.49 32.01 -21.52
CA PHE A 605 6.53 30.60 -21.14
C PHE A 605 7.33 29.76 -22.13
N ASP A 606 7.08 29.93 -23.44
CA ASP A 606 7.84 29.26 -24.49
C ASP A 606 9.33 29.63 -24.43
N ALA A 607 9.66 30.90 -24.16
CA ALA A 607 11.04 31.33 -23.97
C ALA A 607 11.72 30.67 -22.74
N LEU A 608 10.99 30.43 -21.65
CA LEU A 608 11.52 29.68 -20.49
C LEU A 608 11.76 28.21 -20.83
N VAL A 609 10.85 27.58 -21.59
CA VAL A 609 11.02 26.20 -22.05
C VAL A 609 12.23 26.09 -22.98
N ALA A 610 12.40 27.03 -23.91
CA ALA A 610 13.59 27.12 -24.76
C ALA A 610 14.89 27.30 -23.94
N ARG A 611 14.82 27.91 -22.76
CA ARG A 611 15.92 28.03 -21.80
C ARG A 611 16.11 26.80 -20.89
N GLY A 612 15.40 25.70 -21.14
CA GLY A 612 15.62 24.41 -20.47
C GLY A 612 14.61 24.05 -19.37
N TYR A 613 13.51 24.79 -19.19
CA TYR A 613 12.44 24.35 -18.30
C TYR A 613 11.70 23.13 -18.88
N PRO A 614 11.56 22.02 -18.13
CA PRO A 614 11.07 20.75 -18.68
C PRO A 614 9.56 20.77 -18.87
N ILE A 615 9.07 20.12 -19.95
CA ILE A 615 7.64 20.02 -20.30
C ILE A 615 7.04 18.62 -20.11
N GLY A 616 7.82 17.67 -19.58
CA GLY A 616 7.39 16.29 -19.30
C GLY A 616 7.45 15.35 -20.51
N GLN A 617 8.04 15.76 -21.63
CA GLN A 617 8.28 14.89 -22.77
C GLN A 617 9.53 14.00 -22.53
N PRO A 618 9.54 12.74 -23.03
CA PRO A 618 10.71 11.88 -22.96
C PRO A 618 11.92 12.58 -23.58
N ARG A 619 13.10 12.47 -22.95
CA ARG A 619 14.38 13.02 -23.46
C ARG A 619 14.87 12.26 -24.69
N GLY A 620 14.08 12.20 -25.76
CA GLY A 620 14.54 11.79 -27.09
C GLY A 620 15.15 12.98 -27.82
N ASN A 621 15.94 12.73 -28.86
CA ASN A 621 16.51 13.73 -29.79
C ASN A 621 15.45 14.47 -30.64
N VAL A 622 14.20 14.54 -30.17
CA VAL A 622 13.11 15.21 -30.86
C VAL A 622 13.28 16.73 -30.65
N PRO A 623 13.16 17.55 -31.71
CA PRO A 623 13.16 19.01 -31.57
C PRO A 623 12.17 19.44 -30.49
N ILE A 624 12.59 20.33 -29.59
CA ILE A 624 11.74 20.80 -28.48
C ILE A 624 10.54 21.54 -29.09
N HIS A 625 9.37 20.90 -29.08
CA HIS A 625 8.13 21.55 -29.46
C HIS A 625 7.71 22.54 -28.38
N LEU A 626 7.73 23.83 -28.72
CA LEU A 626 7.30 24.89 -27.83
C LEU A 626 5.80 24.74 -27.49
N PRO A 627 5.42 24.76 -26.21
CA PRO A 627 4.04 24.57 -25.76
C PRO A 627 2.99 25.40 -26.47
N PHE A 628 3.26 26.67 -26.77
CA PHE A 628 2.28 27.54 -27.40
C PHE A 628 2.59 27.87 -28.84
N GLY A 629 3.69 27.34 -29.39
CA GLY A 629 4.12 27.61 -30.76
C GLY A 629 4.35 29.09 -31.05
N THR A 630 4.60 29.89 -30.01
CA THR A 630 4.90 31.31 -30.22
C THR A 630 6.25 31.41 -30.91
N SER A 631 6.29 32.07 -32.07
CA SER A 631 7.49 32.23 -32.89
C SER A 631 8.52 33.01 -32.10
N VAL A 632 9.43 32.29 -31.45
CA VAL A 632 10.63 32.86 -30.88
C VAL A 632 11.52 33.29 -32.05
N SER A 633 11.86 34.58 -32.10
CA SER A 633 12.74 35.17 -33.12
C SER A 633 13.94 34.26 -33.39
N ALA A 634 14.41 34.19 -34.65
CA ALA A 634 15.37 33.21 -35.20
C ALA A 634 16.74 33.09 -34.49
N SER A 635 16.95 33.80 -33.38
CA SER A 635 18.04 33.58 -32.44
C SER A 635 17.90 32.20 -31.75
N PRO A 636 18.98 31.40 -31.70
CA PRO A 636 18.95 30.04 -31.15
C PRO A 636 18.62 29.99 -29.65
N VAL A 637 18.72 31.12 -28.93
CA VAL A 637 18.28 31.24 -27.54
C VAL A 637 17.52 32.55 -27.35
N PRO A 638 16.26 32.54 -26.87
CA PRO A 638 15.52 33.76 -26.58
C PRO A 638 16.17 34.55 -25.45
N ARG A 639 16.33 35.86 -25.67
CA ARG A 639 16.61 36.84 -24.61
C ARG A 639 15.29 37.23 -23.95
N ILE A 640 15.22 37.10 -22.62
CA ILE A 640 14.04 37.47 -21.83
C ILE A 640 14.39 38.72 -21.04
N PHE A 641 13.59 39.76 -21.17
CA PHE A 641 13.76 41.02 -20.44
C PHE A 641 12.66 41.20 -19.39
N VAL A 642 13.03 41.74 -18.23
CA VAL A 642 12.15 42.07 -17.11
C VAL A 642 12.36 43.55 -16.78
N GLY A 643 11.49 44.40 -17.33
CA GLY A 643 11.81 45.82 -17.46
C GLY A 643 13.05 46.00 -18.36
N ASP A 644 14.04 46.72 -17.87
CA ASP A 644 15.29 46.97 -18.60
C ASP A 644 16.39 45.93 -18.28
N LEU A 645 16.08 44.92 -17.44
CA LEU A 645 17.02 43.89 -17.03
C LEU A 645 16.91 42.65 -17.90
N GLU A 646 18.01 42.24 -18.53
CA GLU A 646 18.10 40.91 -19.15
C GLU A 646 18.12 39.84 -18.06
N VAL A 647 17.21 38.87 -18.16
CA VAL A 647 17.14 37.77 -17.20
C VAL A 647 18.34 36.86 -17.40
N PRO A 648 19.14 36.61 -16.35
CA PRO A 648 20.36 35.80 -16.47
C PRO A 648 20.04 34.37 -16.90
N ARG A 649 20.89 33.80 -17.75
CA ARG A 649 20.86 32.38 -18.09
C ARG A 649 21.56 31.61 -16.98
N ILE A 650 20.89 30.61 -16.43
CA ILE A 650 21.38 29.81 -15.31
C ILE A 650 21.62 28.38 -15.80
N ASP A 651 22.88 27.97 -15.89
CA ASP A 651 23.26 26.63 -16.36
C ASP A 651 23.22 25.56 -15.24
N ALA A 652 22.82 25.95 -14.01
CA ALA A 652 22.66 25.03 -12.90
C ALA A 652 21.45 24.07 -13.12
N PRO A 653 21.46 22.85 -12.54
CA PRO A 653 20.35 21.91 -12.69
C PRO A 653 19.04 22.44 -12.05
N LEU A 654 17.91 22.15 -12.71
CA LEU A 654 16.57 22.47 -12.23
C LEU A 654 16.07 21.42 -11.23
N SER A 655 15.52 21.86 -10.10
CA SER A 655 14.80 21.01 -9.15
C SER A 655 13.30 21.19 -9.37
N PHE A 656 12.56 20.09 -9.53
CA PHE A 656 11.12 20.13 -9.77
C PHE A 656 10.37 20.89 -8.66
N ARG A 657 10.49 20.42 -7.40
CA ARG A 657 9.80 20.99 -6.23
C ARG A 657 10.22 22.44 -5.93
N ARG A 658 11.49 22.79 -6.18
CA ARG A 658 12.03 24.10 -5.80
C ARG A 658 11.90 25.16 -6.90
N HIS A 659 12.03 24.78 -8.16
CA HIS A 659 12.14 25.72 -9.29
C HIS A 659 10.96 25.60 -10.26
N VAL A 660 10.66 24.39 -10.75
CA VAL A 660 9.68 24.18 -11.84
C VAL A 660 8.24 24.34 -11.35
N GLU A 661 7.87 23.62 -10.28
CA GLU A 661 6.50 23.63 -9.74
C GLU A 661 6.04 25.05 -9.35
N PRO A 662 6.84 25.86 -8.62
CA PRO A 662 6.46 27.24 -8.32
C PRO A 662 6.34 28.10 -9.57
N MET A 663 7.24 27.97 -10.55
CA MET A 663 7.19 28.72 -11.81
C MET A 663 5.90 28.44 -12.57
N TYR A 664 5.57 27.17 -12.75
CA TYR A 664 4.40 26.73 -13.52
C TYR A 664 3.10 27.19 -12.83
N LYS A 665 3.01 27.08 -11.50
CA LYS A 665 1.86 27.61 -10.73
C LYS A 665 1.70 29.12 -10.89
N MET A 666 2.79 29.88 -11.04
CA MET A 666 2.72 31.32 -11.31
C MET A 666 2.16 31.61 -12.70
N PHE A 667 2.57 30.88 -13.73
CA PHE A 667 2.00 31.01 -15.08
C PHE A 667 0.53 30.61 -15.12
N VAL A 668 0.14 29.48 -14.51
CA VAL A 668 -1.26 29.07 -14.39
C VAL A 668 -2.12 30.19 -13.79
N LYS A 669 -1.66 30.77 -12.67
CA LYS A 669 -2.35 31.90 -12.04
C LYS A 669 -2.39 33.12 -12.97
N ALA A 670 -1.28 33.43 -13.65
CA ALA A 670 -1.18 34.56 -14.56
C ALA A 670 -2.12 34.44 -15.77
N PHE A 671 -2.31 33.24 -16.31
CA PHE A 671 -3.23 32.96 -17.41
C PHE A 671 -4.70 33.07 -16.99
N TYR A 672 -5.07 32.51 -15.83
CA TYR A 672 -6.43 32.68 -15.30
C TYR A 672 -6.78 34.15 -15.06
N LEU A 673 -5.83 34.95 -14.55
CA LEU A 673 -6.01 36.39 -14.36
C LEU A 673 -6.15 37.18 -15.68
N ARG A 674 -5.86 36.56 -16.82
CA ARG A 674 -5.96 37.11 -18.18
C ARG A 674 -7.04 36.42 -19.02
N HIS A 675 -7.90 35.60 -18.38
CA HIS A 675 -8.95 34.83 -19.03
C HIS A 675 -8.48 33.80 -20.07
N ASP A 676 -7.20 33.42 -20.08
CA ASP A 676 -6.66 32.37 -20.96
C ASP A 676 -6.70 30.99 -20.29
N VAL A 677 -7.91 30.44 -20.17
CA VAL A 677 -8.15 29.16 -19.49
C VAL A 677 -7.46 27.99 -20.22
N ALA A 678 -7.35 28.07 -21.54
CA ALA A 678 -6.71 27.04 -22.36
C ALA A 678 -5.22 26.90 -22.02
N ALA A 679 -4.49 28.01 -21.96
CA ALA A 679 -3.07 27.99 -21.59
C ALA A 679 -2.86 27.49 -20.15
N ALA A 680 -3.72 27.93 -19.21
CA ALA A 680 -3.67 27.47 -17.82
C ALA A 680 -3.84 25.95 -17.71
N ARG A 681 -4.83 25.36 -18.40
CA ARG A 681 -5.07 23.91 -18.41
C ARG A 681 -3.91 23.14 -19.03
N LYS A 682 -3.32 23.66 -20.11
CA LYS A 682 -2.16 23.05 -20.76
C LYS A 682 -0.97 22.91 -19.81
N ILE A 683 -0.66 23.96 -19.04
CA ILE A 683 0.43 23.95 -18.06
C ILE A 683 0.12 23.02 -16.87
N ILE A 684 -1.15 22.94 -16.43
CA ILE A 684 -1.56 21.98 -15.38
C ILE A 684 -1.30 20.54 -15.87
N GLY A 685 -1.60 20.23 -17.13
CA GLY A 685 -1.29 18.95 -17.75
C GLY A 685 0.20 18.61 -17.66
N MET A 686 1.07 19.54 -18.06
CA MET A 686 2.54 19.38 -17.95
C MET A 686 2.98 19.17 -16.50
N LEU A 687 2.41 19.93 -15.56
CA LEU A 687 2.78 19.83 -14.14
C LEU A 687 2.45 18.44 -13.56
N LYS A 688 1.31 17.84 -13.95
CA LYS A 688 0.93 16.48 -13.53
C LYS A 688 1.89 15.42 -14.08
N VAL A 689 2.28 15.53 -15.34
CA VAL A 689 3.24 14.62 -15.98
C VAL A 689 4.60 14.70 -15.28
N LEU A 690 5.08 15.92 -15.01
CA LEU A 690 6.34 16.13 -14.31
C LEU A 690 6.30 15.67 -12.85
N GLU A 691 5.15 15.81 -12.17
CA GLU A 691 5.00 15.31 -10.79
C GLU A 691 5.12 13.78 -10.75
N ALA A 692 4.46 13.08 -11.67
CA ALA A 692 4.60 11.62 -11.82
C ALA A 692 6.07 11.21 -12.06
N GLN A 693 6.75 11.86 -13.02
CA GLN A 693 8.17 11.60 -13.34
C GLN A 693 9.14 11.94 -12.20
N SER A 694 8.72 12.73 -11.21
CA SER A 694 9.57 13.10 -10.05
C SER A 694 9.44 12.14 -8.87
N HIS A 695 8.45 11.26 -8.90
CA HIS A 695 8.20 10.23 -7.89
C HIS A 695 8.85 8.89 -8.24
N ASP A 696 9.10 8.68 -9.53
CA ASP A 696 10.01 7.66 -10.06
C ASP A 696 11.47 8.10 -9.90
#